data_AF-A0A6B0WFE7-F1
#
_entry.id   AF-A0A6B0WFE7-F1
#
_cell.length_a   1.000
_cell.length_b   1.000
_cell.length_c   1.000
_cell.angle_alpha   90.00
_cell.angle_beta   90.00
_cell.angle_gamma   90.00
#
_symmetry.space_group_name_H-M   'P 1'
#
loop_
_entity.id
_entity.type
_entity.pdbx_description
1 polymer ?
#
loop_
_entity_poly.entity_id
_entity_poly.type
_entity_poly.pdbx_seq_one_letter_code
_entity_poly.pdbx_strand_id
1 'polypeptide(L)'
;MRCRAKSQLRPSRPQRDTTPTDPSPPRDPIAMTVRRKKLIEVSLPLKAINAASAREKSIRHGHPSTLHLWWARRPLAACRAVLFAQIVDDPSAWPEEFPTEEVQARERKRLHAIIEEMVPWKATHDERVIGKARYEIARSLARERGDAPPDENDARAVLTYLAQHAPPVCDPFCGGGSIPLEAQRLGLRAHGSDLNPVAVLVSKATCEIPPKFAGTAPVHPDVDRTGGWAGASGLAEDIRRYGQWMRDEAEARIGHLYPKVRVTEEMADGRDDLRPYTGKDLTVIAWLWARTVASPDPMMRGAHVPLASSFVLSSKKGKRAIVVPTIDHGSRAYRFSVKTSGIGPEEVARARKGTKVSQGSFRCVLSGAPIPYAYADDEANAGRMRSRLMAIVVAGQRQRVYLPPTRGQEDNALSATPDFRPGQPARGTFASNAQGRIYGFRTFGDYFTDRQLVALTTFSDLVGEAREKVLADALAAGMDPEAPRLADGGTGAEAYADAVATYLGLAVGRASDFWNGNATWESGGGFVAHAFTRQAIPMIWDYAESNPFSFASGNWAGTALEWIGRVVQNLAGTLTRAAVIQQDAAGKTPLLYRSVVATDPPYYDNIGYADLSDFFYVWHRRTLRDVWPGLYRRVLAPKDEELVATPHRHGGKEAAERFFMEGMGQALRNMHTAGTDGFPVTIYYAFKQAEVAKEGLTSPGWATFLHAVSGAGYVIDGTWPVRTERSARTVSLGANALASSIVLVCRKRPDDASAITRRDFVASLRANLPDALKKIREGGVG
;
A
#
# COMPACT_ATOMS: atom_id res chain seq x y z
N MET A 1 -9.33 -31.06 -79.74
CA MET A 1 -9.95 -30.18 -80.76
C MET A 1 -10.11 -28.80 -80.15
N ARG A 2 -9.63 -27.77 -80.84
CA ARG A 2 -9.58 -26.36 -80.39
C ARG A 2 -11.00 -25.74 -80.41
N CYS A 3 -11.30 -24.86 -79.47
CA CYS A 3 -11.54 -23.45 -79.79
C CYS A 3 -11.64 -22.58 -78.53
N ARG A 4 -10.95 -21.44 -78.59
CA ARG A 4 -10.93 -20.35 -77.60
C ARG A 4 -12.12 -19.43 -77.86
N ALA A 5 -12.70 -18.87 -76.80
CA ALA A 5 -13.30 -17.54 -76.83
C ALA A 5 -13.02 -16.83 -75.50
N LYS A 6 -12.53 -15.60 -75.61
CA LYS A 6 -12.09 -14.71 -74.53
C LYS A 6 -13.30 -14.06 -73.85
N SER A 7 -13.34 -13.99 -72.52
CA SER A 7 -14.18 -13.03 -71.80
C SER A 7 -13.33 -12.15 -70.88
N GLN A 8 -13.44 -10.84 -71.07
CA GLN A 8 -12.81 -9.82 -70.26
C GLN A 8 -13.44 -9.78 -68.85
N LEU A 9 -12.64 -10.03 -67.82
CA LEU A 9 -13.01 -9.84 -66.42
C LEU A 9 -12.77 -8.37 -66.02
N ARG A 10 -13.85 -7.67 -65.66
CA ARG A 10 -13.79 -6.41 -64.89
C ARG A 10 -13.43 -6.73 -63.44
N PRO A 11 -12.60 -5.94 -62.75
CA PRO A 11 -12.29 -6.17 -61.35
C PRO A 11 -13.51 -5.79 -60.48
N SER A 12 -14.00 -6.78 -59.73
CA SER A 12 -15.00 -6.63 -58.67
C SER A 12 -14.43 -5.78 -57.53
N ARG A 13 -15.15 -4.72 -57.15
CA ARG A 13 -14.90 -3.91 -55.96
C ARG A 13 -14.84 -4.79 -54.70
N PRO A 14 -13.91 -4.56 -53.76
CA PRO A 14 -13.92 -5.26 -52.49
C PRO A 14 -15.17 -4.87 -51.68
N GLN A 15 -15.87 -5.89 -51.16
CA GLN A 15 -16.96 -5.75 -50.20
C GLN A 15 -16.45 -4.97 -48.98
N ARG A 16 -17.21 -3.94 -48.61
CA ARG A 16 -17.00 -3.20 -47.36
C ARG A 16 -17.34 -4.12 -46.19
N ASP A 17 -16.39 -4.28 -45.28
CA ASP A 17 -16.63 -4.74 -43.92
C ASP A 17 -17.75 -3.90 -43.30
N THR A 18 -18.87 -4.54 -42.98
CA THR A 18 -19.93 -3.97 -42.14
C THR A 18 -19.54 -4.15 -40.69
N THR A 19 -18.75 -3.21 -40.17
CA THR A 19 -18.69 -2.96 -38.72
C THR A 19 -20.08 -2.54 -38.23
N PRO A 20 -20.55 -3.02 -37.06
CA PRO A 20 -21.75 -2.48 -36.45
C PRO A 20 -21.47 -1.02 -36.06
N THR A 21 -22.10 -0.08 -36.74
CA THR A 21 -22.17 1.31 -36.30
C THR A 21 -22.99 1.36 -35.02
N ASP A 22 -22.29 1.51 -33.90
CA ASP A 22 -22.84 1.81 -32.59
C ASP A 22 -23.76 3.05 -32.70
N PRO A 23 -25.05 2.97 -32.35
CA PRO A 23 -25.94 4.11 -32.43
C PRO A 23 -25.43 5.18 -31.47
N SER A 24 -25.06 6.34 -32.01
CA SER A 24 -24.77 7.52 -31.20
C SER A 24 -25.95 7.75 -30.25
N PRO A 25 -25.73 7.83 -28.92
CA PRO A 25 -26.82 8.04 -27.98
C PRO A 25 -27.49 9.39 -28.29
N PRO A 26 -28.80 9.50 -28.07
CA PRO A 26 -29.53 10.74 -28.33
C PRO A 26 -28.86 11.89 -27.57
N ARG A 27 -28.59 12.99 -28.29
CA ARG A 27 -28.19 14.25 -27.66
C ARG A 27 -29.41 14.77 -26.89
N ASP A 28 -29.45 14.52 -25.59
CA ASP A 28 -30.32 15.29 -24.71
C ASP A 28 -30.05 16.78 -24.92
N PRO A 29 -31.08 17.63 -25.03
CA PRO A 29 -30.90 19.05 -25.20
C PRO A 29 -30.04 19.60 -24.06
N ILE A 30 -29.03 20.40 -24.40
CA ILE A 30 -28.15 21.10 -23.46
C ILE A 30 -29.04 22.05 -22.64
N ALA A 31 -29.60 21.55 -21.55
CA ALA A 31 -30.06 22.40 -20.47
C ALA A 31 -28.81 23.12 -19.97
N MET A 32 -28.81 24.45 -20.02
CA MET A 32 -27.77 25.25 -19.36
C MET A 32 -27.82 24.90 -17.87
N THR A 33 -26.96 23.99 -17.42
CA THR A 33 -26.87 23.62 -16.01
C THR A 33 -26.34 24.82 -15.26
N VAL A 34 -27.22 25.50 -14.51
CA VAL A 34 -26.82 26.56 -13.58
C VAL A 34 -25.74 25.99 -12.66
N ARG A 35 -24.53 26.57 -12.69
CA ARG A 35 -23.40 26.14 -11.85
C ARG A 35 -23.79 26.27 -10.38
N ARG A 36 -24.03 25.14 -9.70
CA ARG A 36 -24.27 25.10 -8.25
C ARG A 36 -22.94 24.91 -7.51
N LYS A 37 -22.72 25.74 -6.48
CA LYS A 37 -21.54 25.63 -5.60
C LYS A 37 -21.68 24.37 -4.74
N LYS A 38 -20.63 23.56 -4.70
CA LYS A 38 -20.53 22.37 -3.85
C LYS A 38 -19.93 22.73 -2.50
N LEU A 39 -20.20 21.94 -1.47
CA LEU A 39 -19.74 22.20 -0.10
C LEU A 39 -18.21 22.33 -0.03
N ILE A 40 -17.49 21.53 -0.82
CA ILE A 40 -16.02 21.54 -0.92
C ILE A 40 -15.45 22.88 -1.43
N GLU A 41 -16.23 23.68 -2.16
CA GLU A 41 -15.81 25.01 -2.65
C GLU A 41 -15.91 26.09 -1.56
N VAL A 42 -16.59 25.80 -0.43
CA VAL A 42 -16.93 26.82 0.57
C VAL A 42 -16.39 26.49 1.96
N SER A 43 -16.62 25.28 2.47
CA SER A 43 -16.26 24.95 3.86
C SER A 43 -16.09 23.45 4.14
N LEU A 44 -15.18 23.12 5.06
CA LEU A 44 -14.96 21.77 5.58
C LEU A 44 -14.64 21.78 7.09
N PRO A 45 -15.08 20.79 7.87
CA PRO A 45 -14.70 20.64 9.28
C PRO A 45 -13.29 20.03 9.42
N LEU A 46 -12.26 20.78 9.03
CA LEU A 46 -10.87 20.29 8.94
C LEU A 46 -10.32 19.74 10.26
N LYS A 47 -10.74 20.29 11.41
CA LYS A 47 -10.30 19.81 12.72
C LYS A 47 -10.67 18.34 12.93
N ALA A 48 -11.90 17.96 12.61
CA ALA A 48 -12.38 16.59 12.75
C ALA A 48 -11.73 15.66 11.72
N ILE A 49 -11.66 16.10 10.46
CA ILE A 49 -11.02 15.34 9.35
C ILE A 49 -9.56 15.04 9.68
N ASN A 50 -8.81 16.03 10.16
CA ASN A 50 -7.40 15.90 10.50
C ASN A 50 -7.18 15.03 11.74
N ALA A 51 -8.03 15.14 12.77
CA ALA A 51 -7.96 14.29 13.95
C ALA A 51 -8.22 12.81 13.60
N ALA A 52 -9.23 12.54 12.78
CA ALA A 52 -9.54 11.18 12.30
C ALA A 52 -8.41 10.61 11.43
N SER A 53 -7.92 11.39 10.46
CA SER A 53 -6.82 11.00 9.57
C SER A 53 -5.53 10.65 10.32
N ALA A 54 -5.18 11.43 11.35
CA ALA A 54 -4.00 11.16 12.17
C ALA A 54 -4.16 9.89 13.02
N ARG A 55 -5.37 9.62 13.53
CA ARG A 55 -5.66 8.43 14.35
C ARG A 55 -5.60 7.16 13.51
N GLU A 56 -6.09 7.20 12.28
CA GLU A 56 -6.13 6.06 11.34
C GLU A 56 -4.75 5.43 11.11
N LYS A 57 -3.68 6.22 11.09
CA LYS A 57 -2.29 5.75 10.94
C LYS A 57 -1.82 4.77 12.02
N SER A 58 -2.51 4.67 13.16
CA SER A 58 -2.19 3.72 14.24
C SER A 58 -3.03 2.44 14.20
N ILE A 59 -4.01 2.35 13.30
CA ILE A 59 -4.90 1.20 13.20
C ILE A 59 -4.17 0.09 12.44
N ARG A 60 -4.17 -1.10 13.03
CA ARG A 60 -3.44 -2.29 12.53
C ARG A 60 -4.34 -3.52 12.37
N HIS A 61 -5.62 -3.41 12.72
CA HIS A 61 -6.53 -4.55 12.70
C HIS A 61 -7.75 -4.21 11.84
N GLY A 62 -7.91 -4.95 10.75
CA GLY A 62 -9.03 -4.83 9.84
C GLY A 62 -9.08 -3.53 9.04
N HIS A 63 -7.99 -2.76 9.02
CA HIS A 63 -7.85 -1.57 8.19
C HIS A 63 -7.22 -1.95 6.84
N PRO A 64 -7.66 -1.41 5.69
CA PRO A 64 -7.16 -1.83 4.37
C PRO A 64 -5.62 -1.78 4.18
N SER A 65 -4.91 -0.95 4.95
CA SER A 65 -3.44 -0.94 4.96
C SER A 65 -2.79 -2.24 5.47
N THR A 66 -3.53 -3.07 6.19
CA THR A 66 -3.08 -4.41 6.63
C THR A 66 -3.45 -5.52 5.68
N LEU A 67 -4.06 -5.21 4.52
CA LEU A 67 -4.26 -6.18 3.43
C LEU A 67 -2.92 -6.49 2.76
N HIS A 68 -2.32 -5.49 2.12
CA HIS A 68 -0.99 -5.54 1.52
C HIS A 68 -0.32 -4.16 1.63
N LEU A 69 1.01 -4.12 1.68
CA LEU A 69 1.74 -2.86 1.68
C LEU A 69 1.56 -2.13 0.35
N TRP A 70 1.21 -0.85 0.43
CA TRP A 70 1.30 0.10 -0.68
C TRP A 70 1.64 1.47 -0.10
N TRP A 71 2.64 2.17 -0.67
CA TRP A 71 3.21 3.36 -0.04
C TRP A 71 2.34 4.62 -0.18
N ALA A 72 1.47 4.68 -1.19
CA ALA A 72 0.59 5.82 -1.47
C ALA A 72 -0.86 5.53 -1.08
N ARG A 73 -1.15 5.45 0.23
CA ARG A 73 -2.53 5.33 0.72
C ARG A 73 -2.95 6.61 1.42
N ARG A 74 -3.99 7.25 0.90
CA ARG A 74 -4.61 8.41 1.55
C ARG A 74 -5.47 7.97 2.73
N PRO A 75 -5.55 8.79 3.80
CA PRO A 75 -6.45 8.52 4.90
C PRO A 75 -7.89 8.41 4.42
N LEU A 76 -8.56 7.32 4.77
CA LEU A 76 -9.93 7.03 4.36
C LEU A 76 -10.90 8.09 4.88
N ALA A 77 -10.68 8.58 6.10
CA ALA A 77 -11.41 9.72 6.65
C ALA A 77 -11.41 10.96 5.74
N ALA A 78 -10.25 11.30 5.16
CA ALA A 78 -10.12 12.44 4.26
C ALA A 78 -10.78 12.16 2.89
N CYS A 79 -10.60 10.97 2.33
CA CYS A 79 -11.27 10.56 1.08
C CYS A 79 -12.78 10.66 1.21
N ARG A 80 -13.36 10.10 2.29
CA ARG A 80 -14.82 10.13 2.54
C ARG A 80 -15.36 11.56 2.67
N ALA A 81 -14.71 12.40 3.45
CA ALA A 81 -15.14 13.79 3.65
C ALA A 81 -15.08 14.61 2.36
N VAL A 82 -14.01 14.44 1.58
CA VAL A 82 -13.83 15.15 0.30
C VAL A 82 -14.88 14.70 -0.71
N LEU A 83 -15.10 13.39 -0.88
CA LEU A 83 -16.11 12.86 -1.81
C LEU A 83 -17.52 13.34 -1.47
N PHE A 84 -17.90 13.30 -0.20
CA PHE A 84 -19.18 13.82 0.26
C PHE A 84 -19.33 15.31 -0.08
N ALA A 85 -18.35 16.13 0.29
CA ALA A 85 -18.39 17.57 0.06
C ALA A 85 -18.26 17.96 -1.42
N GLN A 86 -17.69 17.08 -2.25
CA GLN A 86 -17.58 17.26 -3.70
C GLN A 86 -18.92 17.10 -4.40
N ILE A 87 -19.84 16.29 -3.84
CA ILE A 87 -21.14 15.96 -4.46
C ILE A 87 -22.27 16.81 -3.86
N VAL A 88 -22.27 17.01 -2.55
CA VAL A 88 -23.32 17.77 -1.85
C VAL A 88 -23.17 19.27 -2.11
N ASP A 89 -24.28 19.92 -2.46
CA ASP A 89 -24.34 21.37 -2.67
C ASP A 89 -24.09 22.15 -1.38
N ASP A 90 -23.42 23.29 -1.48
CA ASP A 90 -23.43 24.28 -0.41
C ASP A 90 -24.82 24.97 -0.39
N PRO A 91 -25.38 25.29 0.79
CA PRO A 91 -26.67 25.97 0.86
C PRO A 91 -26.72 27.33 0.15
N SER A 92 -25.58 28.02 -0.06
CA SER A 92 -25.55 29.26 -0.89
C SER A 92 -25.87 29.01 -2.36
N ALA A 93 -25.84 27.77 -2.82
CA ALA A 93 -26.27 27.40 -4.16
C ALA A 93 -27.79 27.40 -4.32
N TRP A 94 -28.56 27.47 -3.22
CA TRP A 94 -30.03 27.38 -3.20
C TRP A 94 -30.64 28.56 -2.40
N PRO A 95 -30.48 29.82 -2.87
CA PRO A 95 -30.97 31.02 -2.17
C PRO A 95 -32.50 31.04 -1.97
N GLU A 96 -33.25 30.32 -2.79
CA GLU A 96 -34.69 30.11 -2.65
C GLU A 96 -35.08 29.33 -1.37
N GLU A 97 -34.22 28.40 -0.94
CA GLU A 97 -34.42 27.58 0.27
C GLU A 97 -33.61 28.13 1.46
N PHE A 98 -32.45 28.74 1.18
CA PHE A 98 -31.53 29.31 2.17
C PHE A 98 -31.23 30.79 1.86
N PRO A 99 -32.20 31.69 2.08
CA PRO A 99 -32.12 33.08 1.59
C PRO A 99 -31.14 33.99 2.33
N THR A 100 -30.71 33.63 3.54
CA THR A 100 -29.82 34.47 4.37
C THR A 100 -28.54 33.74 4.76
N GLU A 101 -27.46 34.50 5.00
CA GLU A 101 -26.17 33.94 5.44
C GLU A 101 -26.29 33.14 6.74
N GLU A 102 -27.16 33.56 7.66
CA GLU A 102 -27.40 32.86 8.93
C GLU A 102 -28.05 31.48 8.70
N VAL A 103 -29.06 31.41 7.83
CA VAL A 103 -29.73 30.16 7.47
C VAL A 103 -28.76 29.23 6.73
N GLN A 104 -27.94 29.77 5.81
CA GLN A 104 -26.88 29.02 5.14
C GLN A 104 -25.82 28.51 6.12
N ALA A 105 -25.43 29.31 7.11
CA ALA A 105 -24.48 28.89 8.13
C ALA A 105 -25.02 27.76 9.02
N ARG A 106 -26.31 27.82 9.39
CA ARG A 106 -26.99 26.76 10.14
C ARG A 106 -27.04 25.45 9.35
N GLU A 107 -27.37 25.51 8.06
CA GLU A 107 -27.39 24.32 7.20
C GLU A 107 -25.97 23.77 6.96
N ARG A 108 -24.97 24.63 6.74
CA ARG A 108 -23.56 24.21 6.68
C ARG A 108 -23.14 23.48 7.95
N LYS A 109 -23.54 23.96 9.13
CA LYS A 109 -23.25 23.31 10.41
C LYS A 109 -23.88 21.91 10.50
N ARG A 110 -25.10 21.71 9.96
CA ARG A 110 -25.74 20.39 9.88
C ARG A 110 -24.94 19.46 8.94
N LEU A 111 -24.53 19.94 7.77
CA LEU A 111 -23.71 19.18 6.83
C LEU A 111 -22.33 18.82 7.43
N HIS A 112 -21.71 19.75 8.16
CA HIS A 112 -20.47 19.48 8.90
C HIS A 112 -20.67 18.41 9.97
N ALA A 113 -21.78 18.41 10.70
CA ALA A 113 -22.08 17.39 11.69
C ALA A 113 -22.16 15.98 11.06
N ILE A 114 -22.70 15.84 9.84
CA ILE A 114 -22.68 14.57 9.09
C ILE A 114 -21.23 14.14 8.82
N ILE A 115 -20.38 15.05 8.33
CA ILE A 115 -18.96 14.76 8.09
C ILE A 115 -18.27 14.34 9.39
N GLU A 116 -18.46 15.09 10.48
CA GLU A 116 -17.86 14.82 11.79
C GLU A 116 -18.28 13.45 12.35
N GLU A 117 -19.53 13.04 12.17
CA GLU A 117 -20.03 11.72 12.59
C GLU A 117 -19.43 10.59 11.73
N MET A 118 -19.26 10.79 10.42
CA MET A 118 -18.82 9.71 9.51
C MET A 118 -17.31 9.54 9.38
N VAL A 119 -16.48 10.56 9.65
CA VAL A 119 -15.01 10.46 9.45
C VAL A 119 -14.26 9.48 10.39
N PRO A 120 -14.65 9.26 11.65
CA PRO A 120 -13.94 8.33 12.53
C PRO A 120 -13.95 6.90 11.99
N TRP A 121 -12.82 6.17 12.08
CA TRP A 121 -12.71 4.79 11.60
C TRP A 121 -13.82 3.85 12.13
N LYS A 122 -14.22 4.01 13.39
CA LYS A 122 -15.27 3.17 14.00
C LYS A 122 -16.64 3.35 13.32
N ALA A 123 -16.91 4.51 12.72
CA ALA A 123 -18.17 4.80 12.04
C ALA A 123 -18.25 4.19 10.62
N THR A 124 -17.14 3.69 10.07
CA THR A 124 -17.06 3.21 8.67
C THR A 124 -17.90 1.97 8.37
N HIS A 125 -18.39 1.29 9.40
CA HIS A 125 -19.28 0.13 9.32
C HIS A 125 -20.61 0.38 10.05
N ASP A 126 -20.85 1.61 10.54
CA ASP A 126 -22.12 1.98 11.16
C ASP A 126 -23.07 2.47 10.05
N GLU A 127 -23.97 1.59 9.62
CA GLU A 127 -24.94 1.86 8.56
C GLU A 127 -25.89 3.02 8.91
N ARG A 128 -26.13 3.30 10.20
CA ARG A 128 -26.90 4.49 10.61
C ARG A 128 -26.15 5.78 10.30
N VAL A 129 -24.82 5.77 10.45
CA VAL A 129 -23.98 6.96 10.19
C VAL A 129 -23.74 7.13 8.69
N ILE A 130 -23.30 6.07 8.03
CA ILE A 130 -23.02 6.11 6.60
C ILE A 130 -24.32 6.30 5.79
N GLY A 131 -25.44 5.74 6.26
CA GLY A 131 -26.78 5.93 5.68
C GLY A 131 -27.20 7.39 5.63
N LYS A 132 -26.97 8.18 6.70
CA LYS A 132 -27.23 9.64 6.69
C LYS A 132 -26.45 10.36 5.59
N ALA A 133 -25.18 10.01 5.41
CA ALA A 133 -24.36 10.60 4.36
C ALA A 133 -24.86 10.21 2.96
N ARG A 134 -25.21 8.93 2.74
CA ARG A 134 -25.79 8.45 1.48
C ARG A 134 -27.10 9.15 1.16
N TYR A 135 -27.99 9.27 2.15
CA TYR A 135 -29.27 9.97 1.99
C TYR A 135 -29.06 11.44 1.65
N GLU A 136 -28.14 12.15 2.33
CA GLU A 136 -27.88 13.56 2.01
C GLU A 136 -27.34 13.73 0.58
N ILE A 137 -26.47 12.83 0.11
CA ILE A 137 -26.01 12.82 -1.28
C ILE A 137 -27.22 12.62 -2.22
N ALA A 138 -28.08 11.63 -1.95
CA ALA A 138 -29.27 11.37 -2.76
C ALA A 138 -30.23 12.57 -2.77
N ARG A 139 -30.45 13.20 -1.62
CA ARG A 139 -31.29 14.39 -1.45
C ARG A 139 -30.74 15.58 -2.23
N SER A 140 -29.43 15.83 -2.17
CA SER A 140 -28.79 16.91 -2.93
C SER A 140 -28.93 16.68 -4.44
N LEU A 141 -28.75 15.44 -4.91
CA LEU A 141 -28.90 15.09 -6.32
C LEU A 141 -30.37 15.20 -6.78
N ALA A 142 -31.32 14.74 -5.96
CA ALA A 142 -32.75 14.87 -6.24
C ALA A 142 -33.16 16.35 -6.37
N ARG A 143 -32.66 17.21 -5.47
CA ARG A 143 -32.88 18.65 -5.53
C ARG A 143 -32.36 19.26 -6.84
N GLU A 144 -31.12 18.93 -7.24
CA GLU A 144 -30.52 19.41 -8.50
C GLU A 144 -31.35 18.99 -9.73
N ARG A 145 -31.96 17.81 -9.67
CA ARG A 145 -32.76 17.23 -10.75
C ARG A 145 -34.24 17.64 -10.73
N GLY A 146 -34.73 18.23 -9.64
CA GLY A 146 -36.16 18.48 -9.43
C GLY A 146 -36.97 17.22 -9.10
N ASP A 147 -36.32 16.15 -8.68
CA ASP A 147 -36.94 14.89 -8.27
C ASP A 147 -37.35 14.93 -6.77
N ALA A 148 -38.28 14.08 -6.37
CA ALA A 148 -38.50 13.80 -4.95
C ALA A 148 -37.33 12.96 -4.39
N PRO A 149 -36.80 13.25 -3.19
CA PRO A 149 -35.75 12.43 -2.60
C PRO A 149 -36.28 11.03 -2.24
N PRO A 150 -35.44 9.99 -2.27
CA PRO A 150 -35.82 8.66 -1.76
C PRO A 150 -36.14 8.70 -0.26
N ASP A 151 -36.89 7.73 0.25
CA ASP A 151 -37.17 7.61 1.69
C ASP A 151 -35.86 7.41 2.47
N GLU A 152 -35.59 8.30 3.44
CA GLU A 152 -34.39 8.26 4.27
C GLU A 152 -34.28 7.00 5.15
N ASN A 153 -35.42 6.36 5.44
CA ASN A 153 -35.49 5.15 6.26
C ASN A 153 -35.37 3.86 5.43
N ASP A 154 -35.39 3.95 4.09
CA ASP A 154 -35.17 2.82 3.19
C ASP A 154 -33.78 2.92 2.55
N ALA A 155 -32.81 2.27 3.21
CA ALA A 155 -31.43 2.19 2.72
C ALA A 155 -31.32 1.59 1.30
N ARG A 156 -32.23 0.68 0.91
CA ARG A 156 -32.23 0.08 -0.41
C ARG A 156 -32.73 1.08 -1.45
N ALA A 157 -33.77 1.86 -1.15
CA ALA A 157 -34.25 2.93 -2.01
C ALA A 157 -33.16 3.99 -2.23
N VAL A 158 -32.49 4.44 -1.16
CA VAL A 158 -31.37 5.40 -1.24
C VAL A 158 -30.24 4.87 -2.14
N LEU A 159 -29.76 3.64 -1.89
CA LEU A 159 -28.69 3.04 -2.70
C LEU A 159 -29.09 2.84 -4.17
N THR A 160 -30.35 2.50 -4.42
CA THR A 160 -30.88 2.34 -5.78
C THR A 160 -30.91 3.69 -6.51
N TYR A 161 -31.39 4.74 -5.83
CA TYR A 161 -31.39 6.11 -6.37
C TYR A 161 -29.98 6.57 -6.71
N LEU A 162 -29.03 6.39 -5.79
CA LEU A 162 -27.62 6.74 -6.03
C LEU A 162 -27.01 5.95 -7.20
N ALA A 163 -27.27 4.64 -7.30
CA ALA A 163 -26.76 3.84 -8.40
C ALA A 163 -27.28 4.31 -9.77
N GLN A 164 -28.51 4.81 -9.84
CA GLN A 164 -29.17 5.29 -11.06
C GLN A 164 -28.77 6.72 -11.42
N HIS A 165 -28.71 7.62 -10.43
CA HIS A 165 -28.64 9.06 -10.68
C HIS A 165 -27.30 9.70 -10.32
N ALA A 166 -26.50 9.10 -9.42
CA ALA A 166 -25.20 9.65 -9.09
C ALA A 166 -24.18 9.38 -10.22
N PRO A 167 -23.37 10.38 -10.63
CA PRO A 167 -22.24 10.14 -11.52
C PRO A 167 -21.21 9.22 -10.84
N PRO A 168 -20.50 8.37 -11.61
CA PRO A 168 -19.44 7.55 -11.05
C PRO A 168 -18.29 8.43 -10.56
N VAL A 169 -17.64 8.03 -9.47
CA VAL A 169 -16.38 8.62 -9.02
C VAL A 169 -15.24 7.92 -9.74
N CYS A 170 -14.26 8.68 -10.23
CA CYS A 170 -13.08 8.10 -10.88
C CYS A 170 -11.76 8.60 -10.26
N ASP A 171 -10.85 7.67 -10.03
CA ASP A 171 -9.47 7.92 -9.62
C ASP A 171 -8.49 7.25 -10.59
N PRO A 172 -7.85 8.00 -11.52
CA PRO A 172 -6.92 7.42 -12.48
C PRO A 172 -5.52 7.11 -11.91
N PHE A 173 -5.29 7.38 -10.62
CA PHE A 173 -4.06 7.06 -9.88
C PHE A 173 -4.40 6.35 -8.56
N CYS A 174 -5.28 5.34 -8.64
CA CYS A 174 -5.96 4.82 -7.45
C CYS A 174 -5.04 4.14 -6.44
N GLY A 175 -3.84 3.72 -6.83
CA GLY A 175 -2.85 3.15 -5.91
C GLY A 175 -3.42 1.99 -5.10
N GLY A 176 -3.55 2.19 -3.79
CA GLY A 176 -4.15 1.21 -2.87
C GLY A 176 -5.67 1.24 -2.76
N GLY A 177 -6.38 2.02 -3.59
CA GLY A 177 -7.84 1.99 -3.70
C GLY A 177 -8.59 2.77 -2.63
N SER A 178 -7.95 3.72 -1.92
CA SER A 178 -8.61 4.50 -0.86
C SER A 178 -9.83 5.29 -1.36
N ILE A 179 -9.69 5.99 -2.50
CA ILE A 179 -10.77 6.81 -3.06
C ILE A 179 -11.91 5.93 -3.60
N PRO A 180 -11.65 4.91 -4.45
CA PRO A 180 -12.70 3.98 -4.89
C PRO A 180 -13.46 3.29 -3.74
N LEU A 181 -12.75 2.86 -2.69
CA LEU A 181 -13.37 2.22 -1.52
C LEU A 181 -14.35 3.15 -0.81
N GLU A 182 -13.96 4.41 -0.58
CA GLU A 182 -14.81 5.36 0.12
C GLU A 182 -15.98 5.84 -0.76
N ALA A 183 -15.80 5.91 -2.08
CA ALA A 183 -16.89 6.13 -3.01
C ALA A 183 -17.95 5.01 -2.91
N GLN A 184 -17.53 3.74 -2.91
CA GLN A 184 -18.46 2.62 -2.72
C GLN A 184 -19.17 2.68 -1.36
N ARG A 185 -18.45 2.99 -0.28
CA ARG A 185 -19.07 3.15 1.05
C ARG A 185 -20.13 4.25 1.06
N LEU A 186 -19.95 5.32 0.30
CA LEU A 186 -20.94 6.39 0.10
C LEU A 186 -22.05 6.04 -0.92
N GLY A 187 -22.12 4.78 -1.39
CA GLY A 187 -23.15 4.34 -2.32
C GLY A 187 -22.95 4.81 -3.76
N LEU A 188 -21.71 5.17 -4.12
CA LEU A 188 -21.38 5.67 -5.46
C LEU A 188 -20.72 4.57 -6.28
N ARG A 189 -20.97 4.59 -7.59
CA ARG A 189 -20.19 3.78 -8.55
C ARG A 189 -18.75 4.29 -8.56
N ALA A 190 -17.78 3.39 -8.52
CA ALA A 190 -16.37 3.76 -8.39
C ALA A 190 -15.52 3.17 -9.51
N HIS A 191 -14.77 4.01 -10.22
CA HIS A 191 -13.81 3.59 -11.22
C HIS A 191 -12.39 3.95 -10.75
N GLY A 192 -11.46 3.01 -10.90
CA GLY A 192 -10.06 3.20 -10.57
C GLY A 192 -9.16 2.77 -11.72
N SER A 193 -8.03 3.43 -11.88
CA SER A 193 -6.93 2.85 -12.65
C SER A 193 -5.60 3.11 -11.98
N ASP A 194 -4.64 2.25 -12.28
CA ASP A 194 -3.24 2.47 -11.94
C ASP A 194 -2.36 1.79 -12.99
N LEU A 195 -1.19 2.33 -13.27
CA LEU A 195 -0.22 1.70 -14.16
C LEU A 195 0.36 0.43 -13.53
N ASN A 196 0.53 0.44 -12.21
CA ASN A 196 1.24 -0.57 -11.47
C ASN A 196 0.35 -1.79 -11.20
N PRO A 197 0.72 -2.99 -11.67
CA PRO A 197 -0.10 -4.20 -11.51
C PRO A 197 -0.28 -4.62 -10.04
N VAL A 198 0.68 -4.31 -9.15
CA VAL A 198 0.54 -4.59 -7.71
C VAL A 198 -0.51 -3.65 -7.09
N ALA A 199 -0.49 -2.36 -7.45
CA ALA A 199 -1.51 -1.40 -7.03
C ALA A 199 -2.91 -1.83 -7.47
N VAL A 200 -3.04 -2.22 -8.74
CA VAL A 200 -4.29 -2.70 -9.33
C VAL A 200 -4.80 -3.92 -8.58
N LEU A 201 -3.96 -4.93 -8.33
CA LEU A 201 -4.38 -6.13 -7.57
C LEU A 201 -4.86 -5.76 -6.16
N VAL A 202 -4.13 -4.90 -5.44
CA VAL A 202 -4.52 -4.45 -4.10
C VAL A 202 -5.85 -3.69 -4.13
N SER A 203 -6.06 -2.84 -5.13
CA SER A 203 -7.30 -2.09 -5.32
C SER A 203 -8.47 -3.00 -5.68
N LYS A 204 -8.27 -4.00 -6.55
CA LYS A 204 -9.25 -5.06 -6.86
C LYS A 204 -9.65 -5.83 -5.61
N ALA A 205 -8.67 -6.29 -4.84
CA ALA A 205 -8.91 -7.00 -3.58
C ALA A 205 -9.55 -6.13 -2.49
N THR A 206 -9.47 -4.81 -2.61
CA THR A 206 -10.12 -3.87 -1.68
C THR A 206 -11.54 -3.52 -2.12
N CYS A 207 -11.81 -3.38 -3.43
CA CYS A 207 -13.03 -2.75 -3.93
C CYS A 207 -13.91 -3.67 -4.79
N GLU A 208 -13.32 -4.59 -5.57
CA GLU A 208 -14.05 -5.42 -6.54
C GLU A 208 -14.42 -6.79 -6.02
N ILE A 209 -13.48 -7.47 -5.35
CA ILE A 209 -13.66 -8.87 -4.95
C ILE A 209 -14.68 -9.00 -3.81
N PRO A 210 -14.62 -8.22 -2.70
CA PRO A 210 -15.54 -8.42 -1.58
C PRO A 210 -17.03 -8.29 -1.96
N PRO A 211 -17.47 -7.27 -2.73
CA PRO A 211 -18.88 -7.16 -3.11
C PRO A 211 -19.41 -8.31 -3.99
N LYS A 212 -18.55 -8.99 -4.76
CA LYS A 212 -18.94 -10.13 -5.61
C LYS A 212 -19.41 -11.34 -4.80
N PHE A 213 -18.86 -11.52 -3.61
CA PHE A 213 -19.10 -12.67 -2.75
C PHE A 213 -19.73 -12.28 -1.41
N ALA A 214 -20.31 -11.08 -1.34
CA ALA A 214 -21.02 -10.63 -0.17
C ALA A 214 -22.26 -11.52 0.06
N GLY A 215 -22.50 -11.95 1.30
CA GLY A 215 -23.62 -12.85 1.63
C GLY A 215 -23.36 -14.32 1.35
N THR A 216 -22.22 -14.67 0.74
CA THR A 216 -21.90 -16.05 0.38
C THR A 216 -21.38 -16.80 1.60
N ALA A 217 -21.89 -18.01 1.84
CA ALA A 217 -21.36 -18.90 2.88
C ALA A 217 -20.00 -19.49 2.47
N PRO A 218 -19.10 -19.81 3.43
CA PRO A 218 -17.86 -20.51 3.13
C PRO A 218 -18.13 -21.84 2.42
N VAL A 219 -17.22 -22.21 1.54
CA VAL A 219 -17.33 -23.43 0.74
C VAL A 219 -16.65 -24.62 1.41
N HIS A 220 -15.72 -24.39 2.35
CA HIS A 220 -15.04 -25.49 3.03
C HIS A 220 -16.03 -26.46 3.72
N PRO A 221 -15.76 -27.77 3.71
CA PRO A 221 -16.74 -28.79 4.13
C PRO A 221 -17.08 -28.74 5.63
N ASP A 222 -16.16 -28.27 6.46
CA ASP A 222 -16.33 -28.23 7.93
C ASP A 222 -17.14 -27.04 8.46
N VAL A 223 -17.74 -26.23 7.57
CA VAL A 223 -18.47 -25.02 7.98
C VAL A 223 -19.92 -25.35 8.33
N ASP A 224 -20.44 -24.73 9.38
CA ASP A 224 -21.88 -24.63 9.58
C ASP A 224 -22.46 -23.54 8.65
N ARG A 225 -23.10 -23.98 7.56
CA ARG A 225 -23.74 -23.09 6.57
C ARG A 225 -25.08 -22.53 7.02
N THR A 226 -25.61 -22.92 8.18
CA THR A 226 -26.93 -22.49 8.65
C THR A 226 -26.94 -21.06 9.21
N GLY A 227 -25.76 -20.49 9.49
CA GLY A 227 -25.61 -19.09 9.91
C GLY A 227 -25.70 -18.09 8.75
N GLY A 228 -26.22 -16.89 9.02
CA GLY A 228 -26.18 -15.77 8.07
C GLY A 228 -24.78 -15.17 7.97
N TRP A 229 -24.25 -15.04 6.75
CA TRP A 229 -22.92 -14.49 6.47
C TRP A 229 -23.01 -13.04 6.04
N ALA A 230 -22.75 -12.11 6.95
CA ALA A 230 -22.80 -10.68 6.64
C ALA A 230 -21.57 -10.23 5.81
N GLY A 231 -21.79 -9.45 4.75
CA GLY A 231 -20.71 -8.94 3.91
C GLY A 231 -19.84 -10.07 3.33
N ALA A 232 -18.54 -9.85 3.22
CA ALA A 232 -17.58 -10.86 2.73
C ALA A 232 -17.02 -11.76 3.86
N SER A 233 -17.79 -11.98 4.94
CA SER A 233 -17.34 -12.81 6.08
C SER A 233 -17.13 -14.27 5.70
N GLY A 234 -17.93 -14.83 4.78
CA GLY A 234 -17.74 -16.20 4.31
C GLY A 234 -16.42 -16.38 3.55
N LEU A 235 -16.14 -15.46 2.63
CA LEU A 235 -14.85 -15.40 1.92
C LEU A 235 -13.67 -15.23 2.90
N ALA A 236 -13.82 -14.37 3.91
CA ALA A 236 -12.79 -14.19 4.94
C ALA A 236 -12.51 -15.49 5.73
N GLU A 237 -13.53 -16.29 5.98
CA GLU A 237 -13.40 -17.57 6.68
C GLU A 237 -12.69 -18.62 5.81
N ASP A 238 -13.08 -18.76 4.54
CA ASP A 238 -12.36 -19.65 3.62
C ASP A 238 -10.89 -19.25 3.47
N ILE A 239 -10.59 -17.95 3.35
CA ILE A 239 -9.20 -17.47 3.35
C ILE A 239 -8.46 -18.01 4.58
N ARG A 240 -9.02 -17.86 5.78
CA ARG A 240 -8.41 -18.40 7.01
C ARG A 240 -8.28 -19.92 6.99
N ARG A 241 -9.31 -20.65 6.55
CA ARG A 241 -9.33 -22.10 6.54
C ARG A 241 -8.28 -22.67 5.59
N TYR A 242 -8.29 -22.25 4.33
CA TYR A 242 -7.33 -22.72 3.33
C TYR A 242 -5.93 -22.18 3.61
N GLY A 243 -5.81 -20.96 4.13
CA GLY A 243 -4.52 -20.43 4.59
C GLY A 243 -3.93 -21.20 5.77
N GLN A 244 -4.76 -21.70 6.70
CA GLN A 244 -4.31 -22.59 7.77
C GLN A 244 -3.92 -23.96 7.21
N TRP A 245 -4.68 -24.52 6.27
CA TRP A 245 -4.29 -25.74 5.56
C TRP A 245 -2.92 -25.59 4.88
N MET A 246 -2.67 -24.48 4.17
CA MET A 246 -1.35 -24.19 3.58
C MET A 246 -0.24 -24.14 4.63
N ARG A 247 -0.50 -23.56 5.82
CA ARG A 247 0.48 -23.52 6.91
C ARG A 247 0.90 -24.93 7.32
N ASP A 248 -0.08 -25.80 7.52
CA ASP A 248 0.14 -27.14 8.05
C ASP A 248 0.84 -28.02 7.00
N GLU A 249 0.47 -27.86 5.73
CA GLU A 249 1.14 -28.52 4.60
C GLU A 249 2.59 -28.02 4.42
N ALA A 250 2.81 -26.71 4.53
CA ALA A 250 4.16 -26.16 4.53
C ALA A 250 4.98 -26.65 5.74
N GLU A 251 4.39 -26.76 6.92
CA GLU A 251 5.07 -27.29 8.11
C GLU A 251 5.48 -28.76 7.91
N ALA A 252 4.64 -29.56 7.24
CA ALA A 252 4.99 -30.94 6.86
C ALA A 252 6.16 -30.99 5.86
N ARG A 253 6.17 -30.10 4.85
CA ARG A 253 7.20 -30.08 3.79
C ARG A 253 8.55 -29.53 4.27
N ILE A 254 8.53 -28.40 5.00
CA ILE A 254 9.74 -27.62 5.30
C ILE A 254 9.91 -27.29 6.80
N GLY A 255 9.03 -27.78 7.68
CA GLY A 255 9.12 -27.50 9.13
C GLY A 255 10.40 -28.00 9.79
N HIS A 256 11.06 -29.01 9.20
CA HIS A 256 12.36 -29.49 9.64
C HIS A 256 13.47 -28.42 9.55
N LEU A 257 13.31 -27.41 8.68
CA LEU A 257 14.21 -26.25 8.58
C LEU A 257 14.01 -25.20 9.69
N TYR A 258 12.95 -25.36 10.49
CA TYR A 258 12.55 -24.44 11.56
C TYR A 258 12.42 -25.15 12.92
N PRO A 259 13.48 -25.83 13.39
CA PRO A 259 13.39 -26.69 14.57
C PRO A 259 13.12 -25.88 15.85
N LYS A 260 12.35 -26.49 16.75
CA LYS A 260 12.19 -26.01 18.13
C LYS A 260 13.50 -26.13 18.91
N VAL A 261 13.57 -25.51 20.08
CA VAL A 261 14.68 -25.64 21.01
C VAL A 261 14.23 -26.38 22.26
N ARG A 262 14.80 -27.56 22.52
CA ARG A 262 14.67 -28.26 23.80
C ARG A 262 15.50 -27.52 24.85
N VAL A 263 14.88 -27.10 25.94
CA VAL A 263 15.60 -26.48 27.06
C VAL A 263 16.21 -27.58 27.93
N THR A 264 17.54 -27.66 27.98
CA THR A 264 18.27 -28.61 28.82
C THR A 264 18.52 -28.06 30.22
N GLU A 265 18.91 -28.91 31.16
CA GLU A 265 19.34 -28.49 32.50
C GLU A 265 20.55 -27.55 32.43
N GLU A 266 21.53 -27.87 31.58
CA GLU A 266 22.71 -27.02 31.34
C GLU A 266 22.32 -25.61 30.85
N MET A 267 21.33 -25.50 29.97
CA MET A 267 20.84 -24.19 29.51
C MET A 267 20.12 -23.40 30.60
N ALA A 268 19.43 -24.09 31.52
CA ALA A 268 18.68 -23.48 32.61
C ALA A 268 19.57 -23.13 33.82
N ASP A 269 20.80 -23.65 33.87
CA ASP A 269 21.75 -23.34 34.93
C ASP A 269 22.05 -21.83 34.97
N GLY A 270 21.94 -21.24 36.16
CA GLY A 270 22.06 -19.79 36.36
C GLY A 270 21.03 -18.91 35.60
N ARG A 271 20.02 -19.48 34.94
CA ARG A 271 19.03 -18.78 34.09
C ARG A 271 17.60 -18.96 34.61
N ASP A 272 17.19 -18.11 35.55
CA ASP A 272 15.82 -18.11 36.11
C ASP A 272 14.72 -17.98 35.07
N ASP A 273 14.99 -17.31 33.95
CA ASP A 273 14.05 -17.18 32.84
C ASP A 273 13.87 -18.47 32.03
N LEU A 274 14.78 -19.45 32.15
CA LEU A 274 14.75 -20.75 31.48
C LEU A 274 14.29 -21.91 32.38
N ARG A 275 14.53 -21.84 33.69
CA ARG A 275 14.14 -22.89 34.65
C ARG A 275 12.69 -23.41 34.49
N PRO A 276 11.65 -22.59 34.25
CA PRO A 276 10.28 -23.08 34.07
C PRO A 276 10.06 -23.95 32.82
N TYR A 277 11.05 -23.98 31.92
CA TYR A 277 10.98 -24.65 30.63
C TYR A 277 11.91 -25.85 30.52
N THR A 278 12.71 -26.18 31.54
CA THR A 278 13.59 -27.36 31.53
C THR A 278 12.83 -28.62 31.09
N GLY A 279 13.38 -29.32 30.11
CA GLY A 279 12.79 -30.51 29.49
C GLY A 279 11.74 -30.23 28.40
N LYS A 280 11.32 -28.97 28.18
CA LYS A 280 10.28 -28.59 27.20
C LYS A 280 10.88 -28.11 25.88
N ASP A 281 10.13 -28.30 24.81
CA ASP A 281 10.43 -27.75 23.48
C ASP A 281 9.78 -26.37 23.32
N LEU A 282 10.60 -25.35 23.06
CA LEU A 282 10.15 -23.99 22.81
C LEU A 282 10.23 -23.66 21.32
N THR A 283 9.16 -23.04 20.80
CA THR A 283 9.11 -22.56 19.42
C THR A 283 10.03 -21.36 19.25
N VAL A 284 10.94 -21.45 18.26
CA VAL A 284 11.75 -20.30 17.83
C VAL A 284 10.84 -19.31 17.13
N ILE A 285 10.94 -18.03 17.47
CA ILE A 285 10.19 -16.96 16.82
C ILE A 285 11.03 -16.19 15.80
N ALA A 286 12.34 -16.09 16.03
CA ALA A 286 13.27 -15.43 15.14
C ALA A 286 14.71 -15.91 15.35
N TRP A 287 15.46 -15.94 14.25
CA TRP A 287 16.92 -16.08 14.23
C TRP A 287 17.54 -14.72 13.89
N LEU A 288 18.49 -14.27 14.70
CA LEU A 288 19.13 -12.97 14.51
C LEU A 288 20.53 -13.18 13.95
N TRP A 289 20.77 -12.63 12.76
CA TRP A 289 21.97 -12.87 11.96
C TRP A 289 22.76 -11.59 11.79
N ALA A 290 24.09 -11.70 11.70
CA ALA A 290 24.95 -10.64 11.20
C ALA A 290 25.59 -11.08 9.87
N ARG A 291 25.62 -10.17 8.90
CA ARG A 291 26.45 -10.31 7.71
C ARG A 291 27.92 -10.25 8.11
N THR A 292 28.77 -11.01 7.43
CA THR A 292 30.21 -11.09 7.73
C THR A 292 31.05 -10.90 6.48
N VAL A 293 32.23 -10.33 6.66
CA VAL A 293 33.27 -10.19 5.62
C VAL A 293 34.60 -10.66 6.18
N ALA A 294 35.55 -11.02 5.31
CA ALA A 294 36.90 -11.30 5.75
C ALA A 294 37.48 -10.07 6.47
N SER A 295 38.23 -10.27 7.55
CA SER A 295 38.93 -9.17 8.20
C SER A 295 39.97 -8.58 7.24
N PRO A 296 40.00 -7.25 7.03
CA PRO A 296 41.02 -6.60 6.21
C PRO A 296 42.40 -6.61 6.87
N ASP A 297 42.46 -6.93 8.17
CA ASP A 297 43.70 -7.10 8.92
C ASP A 297 44.40 -8.42 8.51
N PRO A 298 45.59 -8.36 7.87
CA PRO A 298 46.31 -9.56 7.43
C PRO A 298 46.64 -10.52 8.58
N MET A 299 46.80 -10.02 9.82
CA MET A 299 47.06 -10.85 10.99
C MET A 299 45.90 -11.82 11.27
N MET A 300 44.69 -11.50 10.82
CA MET A 300 43.50 -12.34 11.00
C MET A 300 43.33 -13.40 9.89
N ARG A 301 44.23 -13.45 8.88
CA ARG A 301 44.27 -14.48 7.81
C ARG A 301 42.90 -14.73 7.15
N GLY A 302 42.14 -13.67 6.89
CA GLY A 302 40.84 -13.77 6.23
C GLY A 302 39.70 -14.30 7.11
N ALA A 303 39.86 -14.36 8.43
CA ALA A 303 38.78 -14.72 9.34
C ALA A 303 37.56 -13.81 9.14
N HIS A 304 36.38 -14.42 8.97
CA HIS A 304 35.13 -13.69 8.71
C HIS A 304 34.57 -13.07 9.99
N VAL A 305 34.45 -11.74 10.03
CA VAL A 305 34.02 -10.97 11.20
C VAL A 305 32.66 -10.30 10.99
N PRO A 306 31.86 -10.09 12.05
CA PRO A 306 30.48 -9.63 11.92
C PRO A 306 30.38 -8.11 11.74
N LEU A 307 29.53 -7.72 10.80
CA LEU A 307 29.09 -6.35 10.59
C LEU A 307 27.76 -6.17 11.34
N ALA A 308 27.82 -5.79 12.61
CA ALA A 308 26.64 -5.68 13.47
C ALA A 308 26.40 -4.21 13.84
N SER A 309 25.23 -3.69 13.52
CA SER A 309 24.80 -2.34 13.90
C SER A 309 24.41 -2.25 15.38
N SER A 310 23.98 -3.36 15.96
CA SER A 310 23.59 -3.45 17.37
C SER A 310 23.75 -4.88 17.87
N PHE A 311 24.10 -5.03 19.15
CA PHE A 311 24.04 -6.28 19.90
C PHE A 311 22.89 -6.31 20.92
N VAL A 312 21.97 -5.34 20.88
CA VAL A 312 20.84 -5.27 21.82
C VAL A 312 19.70 -6.18 21.36
N LEU A 313 19.33 -7.14 22.21
CA LEU A 313 18.18 -8.02 22.00
C LEU A 313 16.92 -7.48 22.66
N SER A 314 17.05 -6.85 23.83
CA SER A 314 15.94 -6.18 24.50
C SER A 314 16.44 -4.96 25.25
N SER A 315 15.84 -3.80 25.00
CA SER A 315 16.12 -2.58 25.76
C SER A 315 15.15 -2.33 26.93
N LYS A 316 14.16 -3.21 27.13
CA LYS A 316 13.11 -3.02 28.15
C LYS A 316 13.70 -3.12 29.57
N LYS A 317 13.46 -2.10 30.40
CA LYS A 317 13.90 -2.08 31.81
C LYS A 317 13.38 -3.32 32.54
N GLY A 318 14.25 -3.99 33.30
CA GLY A 318 13.94 -5.24 34.00
C GLY A 318 13.92 -6.50 33.12
N LYS A 319 14.03 -6.37 31.79
CA LYS A 319 14.09 -7.50 30.84
C LYS A 319 15.15 -7.26 29.76
N ARG A 320 16.29 -6.67 30.14
CA ARG A 320 17.36 -6.36 29.20
C ARG A 320 18.03 -7.64 28.75
N ALA A 321 18.42 -7.69 27.49
CA ALA A 321 19.19 -8.80 26.94
C ALA A 321 20.13 -8.26 25.85
N ILE A 322 21.37 -8.74 25.83
CA ILE A 322 22.39 -8.36 24.85
C ILE A 322 23.18 -9.57 24.38
N VAL A 323 23.66 -9.50 23.14
CA VAL A 323 24.69 -10.38 22.61
C VAL A 323 26.06 -9.91 23.10
N VAL A 324 26.90 -10.85 23.54
CA VAL A 324 28.28 -10.59 23.94
C VAL A 324 29.21 -11.46 23.08
N PRO A 325 30.01 -10.85 22.17
CA PRO A 325 31.04 -11.60 21.47
C PRO A 325 32.18 -11.95 22.43
N THR A 326 32.52 -13.23 22.49
CA THR A 326 33.70 -13.76 23.20
C THR A 326 34.76 -14.10 22.17
N ILE A 327 35.95 -13.55 22.33
CA ILE A 327 37.07 -13.70 21.40
C ILE A 327 38.02 -14.77 21.94
N ASP A 328 38.42 -15.69 21.07
CA ASP A 328 39.55 -16.57 21.31
C ASP A 328 40.73 -16.07 20.46
N HIS A 329 41.65 -15.37 21.13
CA HIS A 329 42.82 -14.78 20.48
C HIS A 329 43.80 -15.84 19.94
N GLY A 330 43.80 -17.06 20.51
CA GLY A 330 44.67 -18.15 20.08
C GLY A 330 44.21 -18.73 18.75
N SER A 331 42.92 -19.00 18.61
CA SER A 331 42.33 -19.54 17.38
C SER A 331 41.88 -18.49 16.37
N ARG A 332 41.97 -17.19 16.73
CA ARG A 332 41.45 -16.06 15.92
C ARG A 332 39.98 -16.24 15.59
N ALA A 333 39.25 -16.85 16.52
CA ALA A 333 37.83 -17.13 16.40
C ALA A 333 37.05 -16.28 17.39
N TYR A 334 35.74 -16.18 17.15
CA TYR A 334 34.82 -15.61 18.11
C TYR A 334 33.57 -16.48 18.19
N ARG A 335 32.90 -16.38 19.32
CA ARG A 335 31.57 -16.94 19.54
C ARG A 335 30.65 -15.86 20.10
N PHE A 336 29.38 -15.93 19.79
CA PHE A 336 28.38 -15.10 20.45
C PHE A 336 27.81 -15.84 21.66
N SER A 337 27.62 -15.10 22.74
CA SER A 337 26.89 -15.51 23.92
C SER A 337 25.76 -14.52 24.19
N VAL A 338 24.81 -14.87 25.06
CA VAL A 338 23.69 -14.00 25.43
C VAL A 338 23.71 -13.75 26.92
N LYS A 339 23.75 -12.48 27.31
CA LYS A 339 23.59 -12.02 28.69
C LYS A 339 22.17 -11.52 28.89
N THR A 340 21.51 -11.93 29.97
CA THR A 340 20.11 -11.55 30.30
C THR A 340 19.95 -10.98 31.72
N SER A 341 20.97 -11.06 32.56
CA SER A 341 20.98 -10.57 33.95
C SER A 341 22.15 -9.62 34.20
N GLY A 342 22.01 -8.75 35.20
CA GLY A 342 23.08 -7.81 35.59
C GLY A 342 23.51 -6.86 34.47
N ILE A 343 22.57 -6.36 33.65
CA ILE A 343 22.84 -5.46 32.52
C ILE A 343 22.49 -4.01 32.88
N GLY A 344 23.53 -3.21 33.09
CA GLY A 344 23.42 -1.77 33.34
C GLY A 344 23.06 -0.95 32.09
N PRO A 345 22.63 0.32 32.24
CA PRO A 345 22.38 1.23 31.10
C PRO A 345 23.62 1.43 30.20
N GLU A 346 24.81 1.48 30.78
CA GLU A 346 26.07 1.65 30.05
C GLU A 346 26.39 0.45 29.16
N GLU A 347 26.14 -0.77 29.64
CA GLU A 347 26.31 -1.98 28.84
C GLU A 347 25.34 -2.01 27.66
N VAL A 348 24.10 -1.57 27.85
CA VAL A 348 23.14 -1.42 26.73
C VAL A 348 23.64 -0.36 25.75
N ALA A 349 24.15 0.77 26.23
CA ALA A 349 24.68 1.83 25.37
C ALA A 349 25.90 1.34 24.54
N ARG A 350 26.77 0.52 25.14
CA ARG A 350 27.89 -0.12 24.44
C ARG A 350 27.41 -1.15 23.42
N ALA A 351 26.48 -2.04 23.81
CA ALA A 351 25.91 -3.05 22.92
C ALA A 351 25.18 -2.43 21.73
N ARG A 352 24.53 -1.28 21.92
CA ARG A 352 23.82 -0.54 20.86
C ARG A 352 24.74 -0.06 19.74
N LYS A 353 26.05 0.02 19.96
CA LYS A 353 27.03 0.37 18.91
C LYS A 353 27.45 -0.84 18.06
N GLY A 354 27.21 -2.08 18.52
CA GLY A 354 27.63 -3.28 17.81
C GLY A 354 29.13 -3.27 17.47
N THR A 355 29.46 -3.59 16.21
CA THR A 355 30.77 -3.34 15.59
C THR A 355 30.79 -2.07 14.72
N LYS A 356 29.67 -1.35 14.62
CA LYS A 356 29.51 -0.17 13.78
C LYS A 356 30.25 1.04 14.35
N VAL A 357 30.99 1.73 13.49
CA VAL A 357 31.72 2.98 13.82
C VAL A 357 30.98 4.18 13.23
N SER A 358 30.55 4.07 11.97
CA SER A 358 29.78 5.09 11.26
C SER A 358 28.87 4.44 10.20
N GLN A 359 28.26 5.21 9.31
CA GLN A 359 27.41 4.65 8.27
C GLN A 359 28.23 3.75 7.32
N GLY A 360 27.94 2.45 7.33
CA GLY A 360 28.60 1.46 6.48
C GLY A 360 30.01 1.03 6.92
N SER A 361 30.60 1.66 7.94
CA SER A 361 31.95 1.32 8.44
C SER A 361 31.90 0.66 9.81
N PHE A 362 32.76 -0.34 9.99
CA PHE A 362 32.77 -1.23 11.16
C PHE A 362 34.18 -1.38 11.74
N ARG A 363 34.30 -2.10 12.85
CA ARG A 363 35.57 -2.58 13.41
C ARG A 363 35.60 -4.10 13.41
N CYS A 364 36.76 -4.66 13.13
CA CYS A 364 37.05 -6.08 13.32
C CYS A 364 36.85 -6.44 14.79
N VAL A 365 36.00 -7.42 15.08
CA VAL A 365 35.79 -7.87 16.46
C VAL A 365 37.03 -8.53 17.06
N LEU A 366 37.91 -9.10 16.23
CA LEU A 366 39.09 -9.85 16.67
C LEU A 366 40.29 -8.94 16.97
N SER A 367 40.54 -7.93 16.14
CA SER A 367 41.73 -7.08 16.23
C SER A 367 41.44 -5.59 16.46
N GLY A 368 40.18 -5.16 16.37
CA GLY A 368 39.81 -3.75 16.45
C GLY A 368 40.11 -2.93 15.19
N ALA A 369 40.77 -3.50 14.18
CA ALA A 369 41.09 -2.83 12.93
C ALA A 369 39.83 -2.29 12.23
N PRO A 370 39.90 -1.11 11.59
CA PRO A 370 38.75 -0.55 10.87
C PRO A 370 38.41 -1.41 9.65
N ILE A 371 37.12 -1.55 9.38
CA ILE A 371 36.55 -2.13 8.17
C ILE A 371 35.81 -0.99 7.47
N PRO A 372 36.46 -0.30 6.51
CA PRO A 372 35.84 0.81 5.79
C PRO A 372 34.64 0.34 4.98
N TYR A 373 33.67 1.23 4.78
CA TYR A 373 32.48 0.92 3.99
C TYR A 373 32.79 0.44 2.56
N ALA A 374 33.86 0.96 1.93
CA ALA A 374 34.25 0.60 0.56
C ALA A 374 34.67 -0.87 0.50
N TYR A 375 35.49 -1.32 1.46
CA TYR A 375 35.90 -2.71 1.57
C TYR A 375 34.69 -3.65 1.77
N ALA A 376 33.75 -3.27 2.64
CA ALA A 376 32.53 -4.07 2.84
C ALA A 376 31.64 -4.12 1.58
N ASP A 377 31.58 -3.05 0.79
CA ASP A 377 30.89 -3.02 -0.50
C ASP A 377 31.59 -3.90 -1.54
N ASP A 378 32.91 -3.84 -1.64
CA ASP A 378 33.71 -4.69 -2.55
C ASP A 378 33.55 -6.17 -2.23
N GLU A 379 33.63 -6.55 -0.95
CA GLU A 379 33.40 -7.93 -0.49
C GLU A 379 31.98 -8.41 -0.83
N ALA A 380 30.97 -7.55 -0.68
CA ALA A 380 29.59 -7.86 -1.05
C ALA A 380 29.43 -8.05 -2.56
N ASN A 381 29.94 -7.11 -3.37
CA ASN A 381 29.84 -7.15 -4.82
C ASN A 381 30.66 -8.30 -5.44
N ALA A 382 31.70 -8.76 -4.75
CA ALA A 382 32.47 -9.93 -5.14
C ALA A 382 31.84 -11.27 -4.68
N GLY A 383 30.67 -11.24 -4.03
CA GLY A 383 29.98 -12.44 -3.55
C GLY A 383 30.68 -13.13 -2.37
N ARG A 384 31.58 -12.43 -1.67
CA ARG A 384 32.34 -12.98 -0.55
C ARG A 384 31.68 -12.74 0.81
N MET A 385 30.69 -11.86 0.89
CA MET A 385 29.93 -11.63 2.12
C MET A 385 29.14 -12.89 2.54
N ARG A 386 29.18 -13.22 3.83
CA ARG A 386 28.48 -14.38 4.42
C ARG A 386 27.54 -13.93 5.54
N SER A 387 26.96 -14.89 6.27
CA SER A 387 26.15 -14.63 7.47
C SER A 387 26.63 -15.47 8.65
N ARG A 388 26.38 -15.01 9.88
CA ARG A 388 26.67 -15.71 11.14
C ARG A 388 25.53 -15.50 12.13
N LEU A 389 25.07 -16.57 12.78
CA LEU A 389 23.97 -16.48 13.75
C LEU A 389 24.48 -15.82 15.04
N MET A 390 23.79 -14.78 15.50
CA MET A 390 24.12 -14.04 16.71
C MET A 390 23.32 -14.49 17.92
N ALA A 391 22.04 -14.78 17.73
CA ALA A 391 21.12 -15.17 18.79
C ALA A 391 19.88 -15.86 18.24
N ILE A 392 19.23 -16.65 19.10
CA ILE A 392 17.94 -17.28 18.83
C ILE A 392 16.94 -16.69 19.80
N VAL A 393 15.77 -16.30 19.30
CA VAL A 393 14.67 -15.79 20.13
C VAL A 393 13.57 -16.83 20.16
N VAL A 394 13.19 -17.29 21.35
CA VAL A 394 12.14 -18.31 21.53
C VAL A 394 10.94 -17.76 22.30
N ALA A 395 9.76 -18.35 22.04
CA ALA A 395 8.53 -18.03 22.74
C ALA A 395 8.52 -18.64 24.14
N GLY A 396 8.52 -17.80 25.18
CA GLY A 396 8.11 -18.19 26.53
C GLY A 396 6.63 -17.88 26.78
N GLN A 397 6.08 -18.30 27.92
CA GLN A 397 4.66 -18.16 28.27
C GLN A 397 4.15 -16.71 28.20
N ARG A 398 4.93 -15.72 28.67
CA ARG A 398 4.53 -14.29 28.72
C ARG A 398 5.66 -13.34 28.32
N GLN A 399 6.73 -13.87 27.75
CA GLN A 399 7.91 -13.10 27.37
C GLN A 399 8.72 -13.78 26.28
N ARG A 400 9.61 -13.02 25.66
CA ARG A 400 10.65 -13.58 24.81
C ARG A 400 11.79 -14.07 25.67
N VAL A 401 12.34 -15.22 25.31
CA VAL A 401 13.56 -15.76 25.91
C VAL A 401 14.65 -15.73 24.85
N TYR A 402 15.83 -15.29 25.24
CA TYR A 402 16.96 -15.08 24.35
C TYR A 402 18.04 -16.11 24.62
N LEU A 403 18.45 -16.81 23.57
CA LEU A 403 19.38 -17.93 23.63
C LEU A 403 20.63 -17.63 22.77
N PRO A 404 21.81 -18.12 23.19
CA PRO A 404 23.00 -18.09 22.34
C PRO A 404 22.79 -18.92 21.05
N PRO A 405 23.54 -18.63 19.98
CA PRO A 405 23.47 -19.41 18.75
C PRO A 405 24.07 -20.80 18.99
N THR A 406 23.50 -21.80 18.33
CA THR A 406 24.04 -23.17 18.31
C THR A 406 24.44 -23.54 16.89
N ARG A 407 25.50 -24.34 16.72
CA ARG A 407 25.93 -24.80 15.38
C ARG A 407 24.81 -25.53 14.64
N GLY A 408 24.10 -26.45 15.31
CA GLY A 408 23.01 -27.19 14.68
C GLY A 408 21.87 -26.30 14.15
N GLN A 409 21.53 -25.19 14.81
CA GLN A 409 20.52 -24.25 14.30
C GLN A 409 21.05 -23.42 13.11
N GLU A 410 22.32 -23.05 13.12
CA GLU A 410 22.98 -22.36 12.01
C GLU A 410 23.12 -23.28 10.79
N ASP A 411 23.66 -24.49 10.99
CA ASP A 411 23.87 -25.49 9.95
C ASP A 411 22.55 -25.92 9.30
N ASN A 412 21.49 -26.11 10.10
CA ASN A 412 20.16 -26.40 9.57
C ASN A 412 19.66 -25.26 8.66
N ALA A 413 19.76 -24.02 9.11
CA ALA A 413 19.36 -22.87 8.29
C ALA A 413 20.14 -22.78 6.97
N LEU A 414 21.44 -23.09 6.99
CA LEU A 414 22.32 -23.07 5.82
C LEU A 414 22.21 -24.31 4.93
N SER A 415 21.54 -25.38 5.39
CA SER A 415 21.33 -26.61 4.61
C SER A 415 20.21 -26.49 3.57
N ALA A 416 19.39 -25.44 3.66
CA ALA A 416 18.28 -25.20 2.75
C ALA A 416 18.79 -24.99 1.32
N THR A 417 18.14 -25.62 0.35
CA THR A 417 18.47 -25.53 -1.08
C THR A 417 17.23 -25.09 -1.85
N PRO A 418 17.19 -23.85 -2.39
CA PRO A 418 16.01 -23.35 -3.08
C PRO A 418 15.99 -23.80 -4.55
N ASP A 419 14.89 -24.38 -4.98
CA ASP A 419 14.67 -24.76 -6.39
C ASP A 419 14.37 -23.55 -7.29
N PHE A 420 14.01 -22.41 -6.69
CA PHE A 420 13.72 -21.19 -7.41
C PHE A 420 14.30 -19.96 -6.70
N ARG A 421 14.90 -19.08 -7.49
CA ARG A 421 15.39 -17.76 -7.09
C ARG A 421 14.93 -16.72 -8.12
N PRO A 422 14.27 -15.61 -7.73
CA PRO A 422 13.91 -14.54 -8.65
C PRO A 422 15.15 -13.95 -9.34
N GLY A 423 15.31 -14.23 -10.64
CA GLY A 423 16.46 -13.76 -11.43
C GLY A 423 16.29 -12.36 -12.05
N GLN A 424 15.15 -11.71 -11.82
CA GLN A 424 14.90 -10.37 -12.36
C GLN A 424 15.85 -9.35 -11.74
N PRO A 425 16.38 -8.39 -12.54
CA PRO A 425 17.36 -7.43 -12.06
C PRO A 425 16.78 -6.57 -10.96
N ALA A 426 17.52 -6.45 -9.86
CA ALA A 426 17.26 -5.51 -8.78
C ALA A 426 18.19 -4.32 -8.91
N ARG A 427 17.72 -3.19 -8.37
CA ARG A 427 18.47 -1.95 -8.39
C ARG A 427 19.55 -1.87 -7.31
N GLY A 428 19.64 -2.82 -6.39
CA GLY A 428 20.54 -2.69 -5.24
C GLY A 428 19.86 -2.08 -4.02
N THR A 429 20.55 -1.23 -3.28
CA THR A 429 19.90 -0.43 -2.23
C THR A 429 19.33 0.86 -2.81
N PHE A 430 18.19 1.30 -2.33
CA PHE A 430 17.58 2.55 -2.81
C PHE A 430 16.62 3.13 -1.78
N ALA A 431 16.46 4.45 -1.82
CA ALA A 431 15.49 5.18 -1.02
C ALA A 431 14.82 6.22 -1.91
N SER A 432 13.49 6.19 -2.01
CA SER A 432 12.78 7.05 -2.96
C SER A 432 13.32 6.84 -4.40
N ASN A 433 13.53 7.90 -5.18
CA ASN A 433 14.03 7.83 -6.56
C ASN A 433 15.58 7.74 -6.63
N ALA A 434 16.26 7.81 -5.49
CA ALA A 434 17.72 7.80 -5.43
C ALA A 434 18.28 6.37 -5.35
N GLN A 435 19.18 6.07 -6.29
CA GLN A 435 19.96 4.86 -6.29
C GLN A 435 21.04 4.90 -5.20
N GLY A 436 21.09 3.89 -4.34
CA GLY A 436 22.19 3.64 -3.42
C GLY A 436 23.24 2.72 -4.03
N ARG A 437 24.09 2.12 -3.18
CA ARG A 437 25.06 1.11 -3.59
C ARG A 437 24.39 -0.24 -3.85
N ILE A 438 25.04 -1.11 -4.60
CA ILE A 438 24.50 -2.43 -4.96
C ILE A 438 24.63 -3.41 -3.79
N TYR A 439 25.79 -3.47 -3.11
CA TYR A 439 26.06 -4.43 -2.02
C TYR A 439 25.75 -5.89 -2.39
N GLY A 440 26.04 -6.29 -3.63
CA GLY A 440 25.75 -7.63 -4.15
C GLY A 440 24.28 -7.89 -4.49
N PHE A 441 23.34 -6.98 -4.22
CA PHE A 441 21.93 -7.12 -4.60
C PHE A 441 21.72 -6.82 -6.09
N ARG A 442 21.99 -7.79 -6.96
CA ARG A 442 21.89 -7.66 -8.42
C ARG A 442 20.55 -8.13 -8.97
N THR A 443 19.90 -9.05 -8.27
CA THR A 443 18.60 -9.62 -8.59
C THR A 443 17.68 -9.57 -7.39
N PHE A 444 16.36 -9.65 -7.60
CA PHE A 444 15.42 -9.66 -6.48
C PHE A 444 15.61 -10.88 -5.57
N GLY A 445 16.15 -11.99 -6.09
CA GLY A 445 16.51 -13.15 -5.29
C GLY A 445 17.65 -12.92 -4.30
N ASP A 446 18.45 -11.87 -4.45
CA ASP A 446 19.59 -11.58 -3.55
C ASP A 446 19.16 -10.96 -2.21
N TYR A 447 17.91 -10.47 -2.10
CA TYR A 447 17.36 -9.96 -0.84
C TYR A 447 16.98 -11.08 0.13
N PHE A 448 17.05 -12.35 -0.27
CA PHE A 448 16.53 -13.49 0.47
C PHE A 448 17.67 -14.47 0.79
N THR A 449 17.62 -15.08 1.98
CA THR A 449 18.45 -16.25 2.28
C THR A 449 17.87 -17.49 1.59
N ASP A 450 18.68 -18.54 1.47
CA ASP A 450 18.27 -19.79 0.84
C ASP A 450 17.08 -20.45 1.56
N ARG A 451 17.09 -20.46 2.90
CA ARG A 451 15.94 -20.91 3.70
C ARG A 451 14.69 -20.06 3.50
N GLN A 452 14.83 -18.74 3.38
CA GLN A 452 13.70 -17.85 3.08
C GLN A 452 13.13 -18.09 1.68
N LEU A 453 13.98 -18.37 0.69
CA LEU A 453 13.56 -18.73 -0.66
C LEU A 453 12.79 -20.05 -0.67
N VAL A 454 13.27 -21.08 0.05
CA VAL A 454 12.54 -22.36 0.21
C VAL A 454 11.16 -22.14 0.82
N ALA A 455 11.04 -21.29 1.86
CA ALA A 455 9.75 -20.97 2.45
C ALA A 455 8.83 -20.23 1.46
N LEU A 456 9.29 -19.14 0.84
CA LEU A 456 8.46 -18.35 -0.07
C LEU A 456 8.02 -19.13 -1.31
N THR A 457 8.88 -20.01 -1.84
CA THR A 457 8.54 -20.90 -2.96
C THR A 457 7.49 -21.93 -2.55
N THR A 458 7.69 -22.61 -1.42
CA THR A 458 6.71 -23.58 -0.87
C THR A 458 5.34 -22.94 -0.70
N PHE A 459 5.26 -21.76 -0.04
CA PHE A 459 4.00 -21.06 0.15
C PHE A 459 3.41 -20.52 -1.15
N SER A 460 4.23 -20.13 -2.13
CA SER A 460 3.74 -19.70 -3.45
C SER A 460 3.08 -20.84 -4.21
N ASP A 461 3.68 -22.03 -4.19
CA ASP A 461 3.21 -23.20 -4.92
C ASP A 461 1.92 -23.75 -4.29
N LEU A 462 1.85 -23.71 -2.95
CA LEU A 462 0.65 -24.08 -2.19
C LEU A 462 -0.57 -23.19 -2.46
N VAL A 463 -0.42 -21.98 -3.00
CA VAL A 463 -1.58 -21.18 -3.43
C VAL A 463 -2.30 -21.83 -4.60
N GLY A 464 -1.56 -22.43 -5.54
CA GLY A 464 -2.14 -23.17 -6.65
C GLY A 464 -2.91 -24.40 -6.16
N GLU A 465 -2.30 -25.17 -5.25
CA GLU A 465 -2.97 -26.33 -4.65
C GLU A 465 -4.20 -25.94 -3.82
N ALA A 466 -4.12 -24.84 -3.05
CA ALA A 466 -5.24 -24.30 -2.30
C ALA A 466 -6.39 -23.89 -3.23
N ARG A 467 -6.08 -23.27 -4.37
CA ARG A 467 -7.07 -22.87 -5.38
C ARG A 467 -7.86 -24.09 -5.89
N GLU A 468 -7.18 -25.16 -6.27
CA GLU A 468 -7.84 -26.39 -6.75
C GLU A 468 -8.71 -27.02 -5.68
N LYS A 469 -8.26 -26.97 -4.42
CA LYS A 469 -9.05 -27.44 -3.28
C LYS A 469 -10.32 -26.60 -3.08
N VAL A 470 -10.19 -25.27 -3.13
CA VAL A 470 -11.33 -24.34 -3.05
C VAL A 470 -12.30 -24.56 -4.21
N LEU A 471 -11.81 -24.79 -5.42
CA LEU A 471 -12.65 -25.05 -6.59
C LEU A 471 -13.50 -26.31 -6.40
N ALA A 472 -12.88 -27.42 -5.97
CA ALA A 472 -13.60 -28.65 -5.68
C ALA A 472 -14.67 -28.45 -4.60
N ASP A 473 -14.32 -27.76 -3.51
CA ASP A 473 -15.24 -27.49 -2.41
C ASP A 473 -16.36 -26.51 -2.82
N ALA A 474 -16.07 -25.52 -3.69
CA ALA A 474 -17.05 -24.59 -4.25
C ALA A 474 -18.05 -25.28 -5.19
N LEU A 475 -17.58 -26.19 -6.03
CA LEU A 475 -18.44 -27.02 -6.89
C LEU A 475 -19.34 -27.93 -6.04
N ALA A 476 -18.78 -28.56 -5.01
CA ALA A 476 -19.55 -29.37 -4.06
C ALA A 476 -20.56 -28.54 -3.25
N ALA A 477 -20.28 -27.24 -3.05
CA ALA A 477 -21.19 -26.29 -2.45
C ALA A 477 -22.29 -25.78 -3.40
N GLY A 478 -22.29 -26.21 -4.67
CA GLY A 478 -23.30 -25.86 -5.67
C GLY A 478 -23.07 -24.51 -6.34
N MET A 479 -21.86 -23.96 -6.31
CA MET A 479 -21.53 -22.76 -7.09
C MET A 479 -21.52 -23.08 -8.59
N ASP A 480 -21.93 -22.11 -9.40
CA ASP A 480 -22.04 -22.24 -10.86
C ASP A 480 -20.67 -22.61 -11.51
N PRO A 481 -20.56 -23.77 -12.20
CA PRO A 481 -19.34 -24.18 -12.88
C PRO A 481 -19.08 -23.45 -14.19
N GLU A 482 -20.11 -22.89 -14.85
CA GLU A 482 -20.01 -22.29 -16.19
C GLU A 482 -19.80 -20.77 -16.14
N ALA A 483 -19.80 -20.19 -14.93
CA ALA A 483 -19.56 -18.77 -14.77
C ALA A 483 -18.13 -18.39 -15.20
N PRO A 484 -17.91 -17.17 -15.74
CA PRO A 484 -16.57 -16.70 -16.07
C PRO A 484 -15.62 -16.72 -14.86
N ARG A 485 -14.32 -16.70 -15.14
CA ARG A 485 -13.28 -16.56 -14.10
C ARG A 485 -13.32 -15.18 -13.46
N LEU A 486 -12.62 -15.04 -12.33
CA LEU A 486 -12.61 -13.78 -11.58
C LEU A 486 -12.06 -12.61 -12.39
N ALA A 487 -11.01 -12.86 -13.18
CA ALA A 487 -10.38 -11.85 -14.03
C ALA A 487 -11.32 -11.28 -15.11
N ASP A 488 -12.29 -12.09 -15.54
CA ASP A 488 -13.32 -11.73 -16.52
C ASP A 488 -14.63 -11.27 -15.85
N GLY A 489 -14.60 -11.08 -14.53
CA GLY A 489 -15.70 -10.51 -13.77
C GLY A 489 -16.76 -11.51 -13.31
N GLY A 490 -16.53 -12.82 -13.40
CA GLY A 490 -17.49 -13.82 -12.93
C GLY A 490 -17.60 -13.95 -11.40
N THR A 491 -18.52 -14.81 -10.96
CA THR A 491 -18.92 -15.01 -9.55
C THR A 491 -19.22 -16.48 -9.20
N GLY A 492 -18.97 -17.44 -10.10
CA GLY A 492 -19.16 -18.87 -9.84
C GLY A 492 -17.96 -19.55 -9.19
N ALA A 493 -17.88 -20.87 -9.30
CA ALA A 493 -16.91 -21.69 -8.56
C ALA A 493 -15.45 -21.31 -8.86
N GLU A 494 -15.09 -21.17 -10.15
CA GLU A 494 -13.76 -20.75 -10.59
C GLU A 494 -13.40 -19.35 -10.10
N ALA A 495 -14.36 -18.41 -10.15
CA ALA A 495 -14.14 -17.05 -9.67
C ALA A 495 -13.95 -16.99 -8.15
N TYR A 496 -14.64 -17.84 -7.40
CA TYR A 496 -14.49 -17.95 -5.95
C TYR A 496 -13.13 -18.54 -5.58
N ALA A 497 -12.72 -19.61 -6.25
CA ALA A 497 -11.39 -20.21 -6.09
C ALA A 497 -10.27 -19.19 -6.42
N ASP A 498 -10.42 -18.46 -7.52
CA ASP A 498 -9.55 -17.36 -7.90
C ASP A 498 -9.49 -16.25 -6.85
N ALA A 499 -10.61 -15.95 -6.19
CA ALA A 499 -10.69 -14.93 -5.15
C ALA A 499 -9.89 -15.35 -3.90
N VAL A 500 -10.11 -16.57 -3.40
CA VAL A 500 -9.35 -17.12 -2.27
C VAL A 500 -7.86 -17.16 -2.62
N ALA A 501 -7.50 -17.68 -3.81
CA ALA A 501 -6.13 -17.71 -4.29
C ALA A 501 -5.49 -16.32 -4.35
N THR A 502 -6.23 -15.30 -4.81
CA THR A 502 -5.77 -13.91 -4.86
C THR A 502 -5.39 -13.40 -3.47
N TYR A 503 -6.22 -13.62 -2.46
CA TYR A 503 -5.92 -13.19 -1.08
C TYR A 503 -4.77 -13.98 -0.46
N LEU A 504 -4.66 -15.28 -0.74
CA LEU A 504 -3.52 -16.10 -0.30
C LEU A 504 -2.22 -15.67 -1.00
N GLY A 505 -2.27 -15.27 -2.27
CA GLY A 505 -1.13 -14.67 -2.98
C GLY A 505 -0.72 -13.31 -2.41
N LEU A 506 -1.68 -12.46 -2.01
CA LEU A 506 -1.39 -11.24 -1.24
C LEU A 506 -0.78 -11.57 0.14
N ALA A 507 -1.17 -12.69 0.76
CA ALA A 507 -0.55 -13.17 2.00
C ALA A 507 0.91 -13.56 1.80
N VAL A 508 1.26 -14.21 0.67
CA VAL A 508 2.66 -14.46 0.26
C VAL A 508 3.43 -13.16 0.06
N GLY A 509 2.84 -12.18 -0.63
CA GLY A 509 3.43 -10.85 -0.76
C GLY A 509 3.72 -10.21 0.59
N ARG A 510 2.77 -10.26 1.53
CA ARG A 510 2.94 -9.80 2.91
C ARG A 510 4.02 -10.59 3.67
N ALA A 511 4.08 -11.91 3.50
CA ALA A 511 5.11 -12.75 4.11
C ALA A 511 6.51 -12.37 3.61
N SER A 512 6.66 -12.07 2.31
CA SER A 512 7.94 -11.64 1.72
C SER A 512 8.50 -10.36 2.34
N ASP A 513 7.65 -9.45 2.84
CA ASP A 513 8.07 -8.24 3.58
C ASP A 513 8.74 -8.56 4.92
N PHE A 514 8.47 -9.74 5.50
CA PHE A 514 9.08 -10.23 6.74
C PHE A 514 10.11 -11.33 6.55
N TRP A 515 10.04 -12.09 5.45
CA TRP A 515 10.89 -13.24 5.15
C TRP A 515 11.99 -12.86 4.17
N ASN A 516 12.79 -11.85 4.50
CA ASN A 516 13.90 -11.39 3.70
C ASN A 516 15.11 -11.00 4.59
N GLY A 517 16.28 -10.85 3.99
CA GLY A 517 17.54 -10.46 4.62
C GLY A 517 17.66 -8.97 4.95
N ASN A 518 16.55 -8.22 4.88
CA ASN A 518 16.42 -6.81 5.22
C ASN A 518 15.35 -6.56 6.32
N ALA A 519 14.66 -7.59 6.80
CA ALA A 519 13.83 -7.52 8.00
C ALA A 519 14.72 -7.35 9.24
N THR A 520 14.26 -6.59 10.24
CA THR A 520 15.09 -6.19 11.40
C THR A 520 14.46 -6.55 12.72
N TRP A 521 15.27 -6.63 13.78
CA TRP A 521 14.77 -6.86 15.14
C TRP A 521 14.49 -5.53 15.85
N GLU A 522 13.24 -5.30 16.26
CA GLU A 522 12.88 -4.13 17.06
C GLU A 522 13.04 -4.46 18.56
N SER A 523 14.21 -4.10 19.11
CA SER A 523 14.60 -4.44 20.49
C SER A 523 13.77 -3.74 21.59
N GLY A 524 13.01 -2.69 21.26
CA GLY A 524 12.11 -2.01 22.20
C GLY A 524 10.85 -2.83 22.48
N GLY A 525 10.23 -3.38 21.43
CA GLY A 525 9.01 -4.17 21.47
C GLY A 525 9.22 -5.68 21.46
N GLY A 526 10.39 -6.17 21.03
CA GLY A 526 10.70 -7.59 20.95
C GLY A 526 9.95 -8.32 19.83
N PHE A 527 9.98 -7.74 18.63
CA PHE A 527 9.33 -8.27 17.43
C PHE A 527 10.18 -8.05 16.16
N VAL A 528 9.94 -8.85 15.12
CA VAL A 528 10.52 -8.65 13.80
C VAL A 528 9.77 -7.53 13.08
N ALA A 529 10.49 -6.49 12.69
CA ALA A 529 10.03 -5.42 11.83
C ALA A 529 10.30 -5.76 10.36
N HIS A 530 9.31 -5.50 9.52
CA HIS A 530 9.32 -5.77 8.09
C HIS A 530 10.36 -4.92 7.32
N ALA A 531 10.67 -5.27 6.08
CA ALA A 531 11.70 -4.62 5.26
C ALA A 531 11.40 -3.14 5.01
N PHE A 532 10.13 -2.82 4.71
CA PHE A 532 9.71 -1.48 4.34
C PHE A 532 9.27 -0.61 5.53
N THR A 533 10.06 -0.59 6.62
CA THR A 533 9.86 0.43 7.70
C THR A 533 10.02 1.88 7.20
N ARG A 534 10.61 2.03 6.00
CA ARG A 534 10.75 3.26 5.23
C ARG A 534 10.34 2.98 3.77
N GLN A 535 10.14 4.04 2.98
CA GLN A 535 9.93 3.95 1.52
C GLN A 535 11.25 3.67 0.78
N ALA A 536 11.94 2.60 1.18
CA ALA A 536 13.31 2.29 0.80
C ALA A 536 13.64 0.82 1.07
N ILE A 537 14.62 0.27 0.33
CA ILE A 537 15.31 -0.99 0.65
C ILE A 537 16.77 -0.65 0.97
N PRO A 538 17.12 -0.41 2.24
CA PRO A 538 18.49 -0.11 2.64
C PRO A 538 19.30 -1.40 2.82
N MET A 539 20.64 -1.27 2.82
CA MET A 539 21.50 -2.36 3.32
C MET A 539 21.28 -2.55 4.82
N ILE A 540 20.94 -3.78 5.21
CA ILE A 540 20.80 -4.20 6.60
C ILE A 540 21.93 -5.17 6.92
N TRP A 541 22.74 -4.80 7.91
CA TRP A 541 23.97 -5.52 8.28
C TRP A 541 23.71 -6.66 9.27
N ASP A 542 22.72 -6.47 10.13
CA ASP A 542 22.20 -7.44 11.08
C ASP A 542 20.69 -7.55 10.89
N TYR A 543 20.21 -8.73 10.52
CA TYR A 543 18.83 -8.97 10.11
C TYR A 543 18.15 -10.02 11.00
N ALA A 544 16.83 -9.96 11.03
CA ALA A 544 15.98 -10.89 11.76
C ALA A 544 15.24 -11.78 10.77
N GLU A 545 15.48 -13.08 10.85
CA GLU A 545 14.73 -14.06 10.09
C GLU A 545 13.56 -14.57 10.92
N SER A 546 12.34 -14.28 10.46
CA SER A 546 11.10 -14.71 11.11
C SER A 546 10.86 -16.20 10.92
N ASN A 547 10.27 -16.87 11.91
CA ASN A 547 9.76 -18.23 11.75
C ASN A 547 8.33 -18.22 11.16
N PRO A 548 8.09 -18.74 9.94
CA PRO A 548 6.76 -18.84 9.33
C PRO A 548 5.71 -19.53 10.21
N PHE A 549 6.14 -20.54 10.97
CA PHE A 549 5.26 -21.44 11.75
C PHE A 549 5.06 -20.99 13.20
N SER A 550 5.68 -19.88 13.61
CA SER A 550 5.52 -19.33 14.95
C SER A 550 4.20 -18.57 15.12
N PHE A 551 4.01 -17.99 16.31
CA PHE A 551 2.88 -17.10 16.62
C PHE A 551 3.33 -15.66 16.92
N ALA A 552 4.48 -15.25 16.39
CA ALA A 552 5.07 -13.92 16.59
C ALA A 552 5.02 -13.04 15.32
N SER A 553 5.40 -11.76 15.41
CA SER A 553 5.45 -10.86 14.25
C SER A 553 6.20 -11.49 13.07
N GLY A 554 5.61 -11.44 11.88
CA GLY A 554 6.18 -12.02 10.66
C GLY A 554 5.82 -13.49 10.43
N ASN A 555 4.97 -14.11 11.26
CA ASN A 555 4.48 -15.47 11.00
C ASN A 555 3.33 -15.49 9.97
N TRP A 556 3.07 -16.67 9.39
CA TRP A 556 2.01 -16.87 8.41
C TRP A 556 0.60 -16.64 8.99
N ALA A 557 0.19 -17.42 9.98
CA ALA A 557 -1.18 -17.44 10.50
C ALA A 557 -1.66 -16.08 11.04
N GLY A 558 -0.84 -15.38 11.82
CA GLY A 558 -1.20 -14.13 12.47
C GLY A 558 -0.90 -12.89 11.64
N THR A 559 0.28 -12.81 11.01
CA THR A 559 0.70 -11.58 10.30
C THR A 559 0.26 -11.59 8.84
N ALA A 560 0.42 -12.70 8.12
CA ALA A 560 0.02 -12.78 6.72
C ALA A 560 -1.49 -13.01 6.57
N LEU A 561 -2.05 -13.96 7.32
CA LEU A 561 -3.39 -14.48 7.09
C LEU A 561 -4.49 -13.74 7.88
N GLU A 562 -4.40 -13.72 9.21
CA GLU A 562 -5.46 -13.14 10.06
C GLU A 562 -5.66 -11.63 9.82
N TRP A 563 -4.61 -10.90 9.45
CA TRP A 563 -4.73 -9.49 9.08
C TRP A 563 -5.54 -9.29 7.80
N ILE A 564 -5.34 -10.15 6.80
CA ILE A 564 -6.10 -10.13 5.54
C ILE A 564 -7.55 -10.54 5.80
N GLY A 565 -7.78 -11.63 6.53
CA GLY A 565 -9.13 -12.09 6.89
C GLY A 565 -9.94 -11.00 7.61
N ARG A 566 -9.34 -10.28 8.57
CA ARG A 566 -10.00 -9.13 9.23
C ARG A 566 -10.30 -7.98 8.29
N VAL A 567 -9.46 -7.73 7.29
CA VAL A 567 -9.75 -6.69 6.30
C VAL A 567 -10.93 -7.11 5.45
N VAL A 568 -10.91 -8.30 4.86
CA VAL A 568 -11.99 -8.81 4.00
C VAL A 568 -13.32 -8.82 4.74
N GLN A 569 -13.33 -9.26 6.01
CA GLN A 569 -14.51 -9.24 6.87
C GLN A 569 -15.08 -7.83 7.10
N ASN A 570 -14.23 -6.80 7.11
CA ASN A 570 -14.62 -5.40 7.30
C ASN A 570 -14.91 -4.67 5.99
N LEU A 571 -14.59 -5.24 4.83
CA LEU A 571 -14.91 -4.62 3.54
C LEU A 571 -16.41 -4.78 3.28
N ALA A 572 -17.06 -3.68 2.90
CA ALA A 572 -18.50 -3.61 2.81
C ALA A 572 -19.01 -4.42 1.61
N GLY A 573 -20.13 -5.14 1.80
CA GLY A 573 -20.91 -5.75 0.72
C GLY A 573 -21.87 -4.74 0.10
N THR A 574 -21.37 -3.61 -0.41
CA THR A 574 -22.23 -2.57 -0.99
C THR A 574 -22.80 -3.01 -2.33
N LEU A 575 -24.01 -2.55 -2.66
CA LEU A 575 -24.66 -2.79 -3.95
C LEU A 575 -23.97 -2.09 -5.13
N THR A 576 -23.19 -1.05 -4.85
CA THR A 576 -22.52 -0.25 -5.87
C THR A 576 -21.21 -0.88 -6.33
N ARG A 577 -21.10 -1.05 -7.65
CA ARG A 577 -19.96 -1.69 -8.31
C ARG A 577 -18.73 -0.77 -8.29
N ALA A 578 -17.57 -1.38 -8.09
CA ALA A 578 -16.29 -0.80 -8.45
C ALA A 578 -15.71 -1.51 -9.67
N ALA A 579 -14.90 -0.78 -10.44
CA ALA A 579 -14.09 -1.33 -11.52
C ALA A 579 -12.72 -0.67 -11.50
N VAL A 580 -11.68 -1.46 -11.37
CA VAL A 580 -10.27 -1.07 -11.33
C VAL A 580 -9.55 -1.75 -12.48
N ILE A 581 -8.79 -1.01 -13.27
CA ILE A 581 -8.03 -1.57 -14.39
C ILE A 581 -6.56 -1.15 -14.34
N GLN A 582 -5.71 -1.97 -14.96
CA GLN A 582 -4.33 -1.55 -15.20
C GLN A 582 -4.29 -0.63 -16.41
N GLN A 583 -3.94 0.63 -16.20
CA GLN A 583 -3.89 1.61 -17.27
C GLN A 583 -3.01 2.82 -16.92
N ASP A 584 -2.31 3.34 -17.93
CA ASP A 584 -1.68 4.65 -17.87
C ASP A 584 -2.74 5.77 -17.95
N ALA A 585 -2.70 6.69 -16.99
CA ALA A 585 -3.58 7.85 -16.92
C ALA A 585 -3.31 8.89 -18.02
N ALA A 586 -2.07 8.98 -18.53
CA ALA A 586 -1.72 9.83 -19.66
C ALA A 586 -2.15 9.22 -21.01
N GLY A 587 -2.39 7.90 -21.05
CA GLY A 587 -2.94 7.18 -22.20
C GLY A 587 -4.43 7.45 -22.46
N LYS A 588 -5.03 6.69 -23.38
CA LYS A 588 -6.49 6.74 -23.62
C LYS A 588 -7.22 6.12 -22.43
N THR A 589 -8.13 6.85 -21.79
CA THR A 589 -8.81 6.42 -20.55
C THR A 589 -10.33 6.24 -20.73
N PRO A 590 -10.82 5.01 -20.99
CA PRO A 590 -12.25 4.74 -21.13
C PRO A 590 -13.05 4.94 -19.84
N LEU A 591 -12.41 4.83 -18.67
CA LEU A 591 -13.08 4.85 -17.36
C LEU A 591 -13.55 6.23 -16.88
N LEU A 592 -13.06 7.31 -17.49
CA LEU A 592 -13.30 8.67 -16.99
C LEU A 592 -14.62 9.28 -17.50
N TYR A 593 -15.34 8.66 -18.44
CA TYR A 593 -16.48 9.30 -19.12
C TYR A 593 -17.60 9.71 -18.16
N ARG A 594 -17.86 11.02 -18.08
CA ARG A 594 -18.89 11.67 -17.23
C ARG A 594 -18.74 11.36 -15.74
N SER A 595 -17.50 11.21 -15.27
CA SER A 595 -17.18 10.90 -13.88
C SER A 595 -16.89 12.13 -13.02
N VAL A 596 -17.16 12.05 -11.72
CA VAL A 596 -16.59 12.97 -10.72
C VAL A 596 -15.16 12.53 -10.44
N VAL A 597 -14.18 13.39 -10.70
CA VAL A 597 -12.77 13.03 -10.56
C VAL A 597 -12.25 13.42 -9.19
N ALA A 598 -11.73 12.43 -8.45
CA ALA A 598 -11.02 12.61 -7.20
C ALA A 598 -9.75 11.76 -7.25
N THR A 599 -8.56 12.37 -7.14
CA THR A 599 -7.33 11.65 -7.44
C THR A 599 -6.11 12.13 -6.67
N ASP A 600 -5.15 11.22 -6.49
CA ASP A 600 -3.87 11.44 -5.83
C ASP A 600 -2.70 11.07 -6.76
N PRO A 601 -2.33 11.96 -7.70
CA PRO A 601 -1.29 11.67 -8.68
C PRO A 601 0.09 11.49 -8.04
N PRO A 602 1.02 10.75 -8.68
CA PRO A 602 2.40 10.64 -8.22
C PRO A 602 3.09 12.02 -8.19
N TYR A 603 3.90 12.24 -7.15
CA TYR A 603 4.60 13.51 -6.94
C TYR A 603 6.03 13.43 -7.45
N TYR A 604 6.29 14.12 -8.55
CA TYR A 604 7.61 14.49 -9.08
C TYR A 604 8.75 13.50 -8.74
N ASP A 605 9.54 13.75 -7.69
CA ASP A 605 10.73 12.97 -7.32
C ASP A 605 10.54 12.05 -6.10
N ASN A 606 9.30 11.81 -5.65
CA ASN A 606 9.08 11.38 -4.27
C ASN A 606 9.23 9.87 -4.03
N ILE A 607 8.75 9.01 -4.92
CA ILE A 607 8.77 7.54 -4.74
C ILE A 607 8.79 6.83 -6.11
N GLY A 608 9.73 5.90 -6.30
CA GLY A 608 9.76 5.01 -7.47
C GLY A 608 8.89 3.79 -7.17
N TYR A 609 7.58 3.90 -7.36
CA TYR A 609 6.64 2.85 -6.98
C TYR A 609 6.88 1.57 -7.77
N ALA A 610 7.16 1.66 -9.08
CA ALA A 610 7.47 0.49 -9.89
C ALA A 610 8.65 -0.31 -9.33
N ASP A 611 9.76 0.36 -8.98
CA ASP A 611 10.96 -0.31 -8.44
C ASP A 611 10.73 -0.94 -7.08
N LEU A 612 10.03 -0.25 -6.17
CA LEU A 612 9.69 -0.81 -4.86
C LEU A 612 8.70 -1.98 -5.00
N SER A 613 7.70 -1.84 -5.87
CA SER A 613 6.66 -2.85 -6.06
C SER A 613 7.18 -4.13 -6.69
N ASP A 614 8.29 -4.07 -7.45
CA ASP A 614 8.87 -5.24 -8.09
C ASP A 614 9.34 -6.29 -7.08
N PHE A 615 9.72 -5.86 -5.87
CA PHE A 615 10.01 -6.76 -4.74
C PHE A 615 8.83 -7.71 -4.46
N PHE A 616 7.60 -7.21 -4.56
CA PHE A 616 6.39 -8.03 -4.43
C PHE A 616 5.96 -8.65 -5.75
N TYR A 617 6.16 -7.95 -6.87
CA TYR A 617 5.75 -8.38 -8.20
C TYR A 617 6.34 -9.74 -8.57
N VAL A 618 7.61 -9.99 -8.27
CA VAL A 618 8.25 -11.27 -8.61
C VAL A 618 7.58 -12.46 -7.94
N TRP A 619 7.11 -12.29 -6.70
CA TRP A 619 6.37 -13.30 -5.96
C TRP A 619 4.93 -13.42 -6.46
N HIS A 620 4.21 -12.31 -6.56
CA HIS A 620 2.84 -12.32 -7.07
C HIS A 620 2.76 -12.88 -8.50
N ARG A 621 3.74 -12.60 -9.36
CA ARG A 621 3.80 -13.16 -10.71
C ARG A 621 4.00 -14.67 -10.70
N ARG A 622 4.80 -15.22 -9.78
CA ARG A 622 4.92 -16.68 -9.63
C ARG A 622 3.59 -17.27 -9.17
N THR A 623 2.96 -16.65 -8.18
CA THR A 623 1.81 -17.19 -7.47
C THR A 623 0.47 -17.00 -8.19
N LEU A 624 0.28 -15.88 -8.89
CA LEU A 624 -1.03 -15.41 -9.36
C LEU A 624 -1.11 -15.19 -10.87
N ARG A 625 -0.10 -15.59 -11.64
CA ARG A 625 -0.10 -15.39 -13.11
C ARG A 625 -1.27 -16.09 -13.79
N ASP A 626 -1.67 -17.26 -13.32
CA ASP A 626 -2.77 -18.02 -13.94
C ASP A 626 -4.16 -17.51 -13.51
N VAL A 627 -4.23 -16.75 -12.42
CA VAL A 627 -5.44 -16.09 -11.93
C VAL A 627 -5.60 -14.70 -12.56
N TRP A 628 -4.49 -13.94 -12.66
CA TRP A 628 -4.45 -12.58 -13.19
C TRP A 628 -3.45 -12.45 -14.34
N PRO A 629 -3.69 -13.14 -15.48
CA PRO A 629 -2.75 -13.14 -16.60
C PRO A 629 -2.51 -11.73 -17.17
N GLY A 630 -3.53 -10.87 -17.17
CA GLY A 630 -3.40 -9.48 -17.60
C GLY A 630 -2.42 -8.65 -16.77
N LEU A 631 -2.40 -8.82 -15.44
CA LEU A 631 -1.53 -8.07 -14.52
C LEU A 631 -0.09 -8.62 -14.51
N TYR A 632 0.06 -9.93 -14.69
CA TYR A 632 1.34 -10.66 -14.52
C TYR A 632 1.93 -11.21 -15.82
N ARG A 633 1.53 -10.66 -16.97
CA ARG A 633 2.10 -10.99 -18.29
C ARG A 633 3.56 -10.56 -18.42
N ARG A 634 3.89 -9.33 -17.99
CA ARG A 634 5.24 -8.77 -18.08
C ARG A 634 6.21 -9.45 -17.10
N VAL A 635 7.51 -9.17 -17.23
CA VAL A 635 8.55 -9.70 -16.33
C VAL A 635 8.67 -8.87 -15.05
N LEU A 636 8.47 -7.55 -15.16
CA LEU A 636 8.45 -6.57 -14.06
C LEU A 636 7.37 -5.52 -14.33
N ALA A 637 7.07 -4.69 -13.33
CA ALA A 637 6.14 -3.57 -13.46
C ALA A 637 6.61 -2.56 -14.54
N PRO A 638 5.68 -1.94 -15.30
CA PRO A 638 6.00 -0.88 -16.26
C PRO A 638 6.72 0.30 -15.58
N LYS A 639 7.83 0.76 -16.17
CA LYS A 639 8.67 1.86 -15.64
C LYS A 639 8.74 3.05 -16.59
N ASP A 640 8.61 2.82 -17.88
CA ASP A 640 8.78 3.84 -18.92
C ASP A 640 7.59 4.80 -18.93
N GLU A 641 6.40 4.27 -18.66
CA GLU A 641 5.15 5.04 -18.58
C GLU A 641 4.88 5.60 -17.16
N GLU A 642 5.71 5.28 -16.16
CA GLU A 642 5.49 5.73 -14.78
C GLU A 642 5.77 7.23 -14.65
N LEU A 643 4.76 8.03 -14.31
CA LEU A 643 4.85 9.49 -14.17
C LEU A 643 5.66 9.94 -12.94
N VAL A 644 6.98 9.71 -12.97
CA VAL A 644 7.96 10.12 -11.97
C VAL A 644 9.12 10.85 -12.62
N ALA A 645 9.59 11.94 -12.01
CA ALA A 645 10.76 12.70 -12.45
C ALA A 645 12.04 12.01 -11.93
N THR A 646 12.46 10.94 -12.61
CA THR A 646 13.62 10.14 -12.21
C THR A 646 14.80 10.32 -13.16
N PRO A 647 15.86 11.10 -12.82
CA PRO A 647 16.93 11.46 -13.76
C PRO A 647 17.63 10.29 -14.45
N HIS A 648 17.87 9.20 -13.73
CA HIS A 648 18.56 8.02 -14.29
C HIS A 648 17.72 7.23 -15.29
N ARG A 649 16.39 7.41 -15.33
CA ARG A 649 15.51 6.79 -16.32
C ARG A 649 15.37 7.61 -17.60
N HIS A 650 15.52 8.94 -17.51
CA HIS A 650 15.24 9.85 -18.62
C HIS A 650 16.50 10.55 -19.19
N GLY A 651 17.70 10.10 -18.82
CA GLY A 651 18.95 10.63 -19.37
C GLY A 651 19.37 11.99 -18.79
N GLY A 652 18.88 12.36 -17.61
CA GLY A 652 19.25 13.60 -16.92
C GLY A 652 18.08 14.25 -16.22
N LYS A 653 18.37 15.29 -15.42
CA LYS A 653 17.36 16.01 -14.63
C LYS A 653 16.32 16.66 -15.55
N GLU A 654 16.76 17.52 -16.48
CA GLU A 654 15.88 18.28 -17.39
C GLU A 654 14.92 17.40 -18.20
N ALA A 655 15.42 16.29 -18.74
CA ALA A 655 14.60 15.35 -19.49
C ALA A 655 13.56 14.64 -18.61
N ALA A 656 13.91 14.32 -17.36
CA ALA A 656 12.96 13.77 -16.39
C ALA A 656 11.88 14.79 -15.99
N GLU A 657 12.25 16.08 -15.83
CA GLU A 657 11.26 17.13 -15.54
C GLU A 657 10.28 17.29 -16.71
N ARG A 658 10.80 17.32 -17.95
CA ARG A 658 9.98 17.43 -19.17
C ARG A 658 9.03 16.25 -19.33
N PHE A 659 9.52 15.02 -19.18
CA PHE A 659 8.70 13.81 -19.24
C PHE A 659 7.55 13.85 -18.22
N PHE A 660 7.86 14.20 -16.97
CA PHE A 660 6.84 14.33 -15.92
C PHE A 660 5.81 15.41 -16.27
N MET A 661 6.25 16.58 -16.73
CA MET A 661 5.37 17.70 -17.05
C MET A 661 4.44 17.42 -18.24
N GLU A 662 4.96 16.83 -19.31
CA GLU A 662 4.17 16.46 -20.49
C GLU A 662 3.16 15.38 -20.16
N GLY A 663 3.59 14.32 -19.46
CA GLY A 663 2.73 13.20 -19.06
C GLY A 663 1.67 13.60 -18.04
N MET A 664 2.03 14.35 -16.99
CA MET A 664 1.08 14.87 -16.00
C MET A 664 0.11 15.86 -16.64
N GLY A 665 0.59 16.75 -17.51
CA GLY A 665 -0.26 17.65 -18.29
C GLY A 665 -1.25 16.90 -19.17
N GLN A 666 -0.84 15.79 -19.79
CA GLN A 666 -1.73 14.95 -20.58
C GLN A 666 -2.77 14.23 -19.71
N ALA A 667 -2.36 13.66 -18.58
CA ALA A 667 -3.30 13.06 -17.63
C ALA A 667 -4.34 14.07 -17.12
N LEU A 668 -3.92 15.31 -16.81
CA LEU A 668 -4.81 16.40 -16.42
C LEU A 668 -5.79 16.78 -17.53
N ARG A 669 -5.34 16.85 -18.79
CA ARG A 669 -6.24 17.08 -19.95
C ARG A 669 -7.23 15.94 -20.17
N ASN A 670 -6.81 14.69 -19.97
CA ASN A 670 -7.69 13.53 -20.05
C ASN A 670 -8.78 13.60 -18.97
N MET A 671 -8.40 13.94 -17.73
CA MET A 671 -9.35 14.19 -16.63
C MET A 671 -10.28 15.36 -16.92
N HIS A 672 -9.77 16.44 -17.53
CA HIS A 672 -10.58 17.60 -17.90
C HIS A 672 -11.64 17.23 -18.95
N THR A 673 -11.23 16.49 -19.96
CA THR A 673 -12.12 16.09 -21.07
C THR A 673 -13.23 15.16 -20.59
N ALA A 674 -12.89 14.21 -19.72
CA ALA A 674 -13.80 13.14 -19.36
C ALA A 674 -14.63 13.43 -18.10
N GLY A 675 -14.14 14.30 -17.21
CA GLY A 675 -14.87 14.72 -16.01
C GLY A 675 -16.18 15.44 -16.32
N THR A 676 -17.17 15.30 -15.45
CA THR A 676 -18.44 16.04 -15.51
C THR A 676 -18.27 17.53 -15.23
N ASP A 677 -19.12 18.38 -15.82
CA ASP A 677 -19.07 19.85 -15.63
C ASP A 677 -19.75 20.30 -14.31
N GLY A 678 -20.70 19.50 -13.81
CA GLY A 678 -21.49 19.83 -12.61
C GLY A 678 -20.70 19.78 -11.30
N PHE A 679 -19.58 19.06 -11.25
CA PHE A 679 -18.84 18.78 -10.01
C PHE A 679 -17.37 19.21 -10.13
N PRO A 680 -16.76 19.78 -9.07
CA PRO A 680 -15.36 20.12 -9.09
C PRO A 680 -14.50 18.85 -9.09
N VAL A 681 -13.30 18.92 -9.67
CA VAL A 681 -12.25 17.90 -9.58
C VAL A 681 -11.43 18.13 -8.31
N THR A 682 -11.14 17.08 -7.55
CA THR A 682 -10.28 17.19 -6.37
C THR A 682 -8.96 16.48 -6.58
N ILE A 683 -7.85 17.20 -6.39
CA ILE A 683 -6.50 16.66 -6.57
C ILE A 683 -5.76 16.76 -5.24
N TYR A 684 -5.34 15.61 -4.71
CA TYR A 684 -4.49 15.55 -3.52
C TYR A 684 -3.05 15.86 -3.92
N TYR A 685 -2.41 16.77 -3.19
CA TYR A 685 -1.01 17.13 -3.40
C TYR A 685 -0.25 17.20 -2.08
N ALA A 686 0.91 16.55 -1.95
CA ALA A 686 1.72 16.60 -0.74
C ALA A 686 2.82 17.67 -0.82
N PHE A 687 2.94 18.50 0.23
CA PHE A 687 3.94 19.55 0.34
C PHE A 687 5.11 19.12 1.25
N LYS A 688 6.36 19.17 0.76
CA LYS A 688 7.57 18.96 1.59
C LYS A 688 8.12 20.31 2.08
N GLN A 689 8.07 20.55 3.39
CA GLN A 689 8.60 21.78 4.02
C GLN A 689 10.11 22.03 3.78
N ALA A 690 10.90 21.01 3.48
CA ALA A 690 12.34 21.14 3.23
C ALA A 690 12.69 22.02 2.01
N GLU A 691 11.73 22.27 1.12
CA GLU A 691 11.91 23.11 -0.08
C GLU A 691 11.83 24.61 0.20
N VAL A 692 11.52 25.04 1.43
CA VAL A 692 11.39 26.45 1.81
C VAL A 692 12.74 27.07 2.25
N ALA A 693 13.77 26.25 2.51
CA ALA A 693 14.94 26.67 3.29
C ALA A 693 16.09 27.32 2.50
N LYS A 694 16.01 27.47 1.18
CA LYS A 694 16.99 28.25 0.41
C LYS A 694 16.29 29.32 -0.42
N GLU A 695 16.36 30.56 0.08
CA GLU A 695 16.17 31.80 -0.68
C GLU A 695 14.76 32.17 -1.15
N GLY A 696 13.69 31.88 -0.39
CA GLY A 696 12.37 32.50 -0.61
C GLY A 696 11.74 32.28 -2.01
N LEU A 697 12.32 31.38 -2.80
CA LEU A 697 11.90 31.02 -4.14
C LEU A 697 10.91 29.87 -4.06
N THR A 698 9.82 30.02 -4.80
CA THR A 698 8.79 28.99 -4.99
C THR A 698 9.41 27.66 -5.38
N SER A 699 9.01 26.59 -4.69
CA SER A 699 9.36 25.21 -5.08
C SER A 699 9.10 25.02 -6.58
N PRO A 700 10.13 24.66 -7.39
CA PRO A 700 9.96 24.39 -8.82
C PRO A 700 8.89 23.34 -9.08
N GLY A 701 8.79 22.32 -8.21
CA GLY A 701 7.79 21.25 -8.32
C GLY A 701 6.35 21.76 -8.14
N TRP A 702 6.10 22.55 -7.10
CA TRP A 702 4.77 23.10 -6.84
C TRP A 702 4.32 24.08 -7.92
N ALA A 703 5.20 25.01 -8.30
CA ALA A 703 4.89 26.00 -9.33
C ALA A 703 4.61 25.32 -10.69
N THR A 704 5.39 24.29 -11.03
CA THR A 704 5.18 23.57 -12.30
C THR A 704 3.91 22.72 -12.27
N PHE A 705 3.58 22.10 -11.14
CA PHE A 705 2.32 21.35 -11.02
C PHE A 705 1.09 22.26 -11.17
N LEU A 706 1.06 23.41 -10.47
CA LEU A 706 -0.01 24.39 -10.63
C LEU A 706 -0.10 24.94 -12.06
N HIS A 707 1.05 25.15 -12.72
CA HIS A 707 1.09 25.50 -14.13
C HIS A 707 0.48 24.41 -15.02
N ALA A 708 0.74 23.13 -14.75
CA ALA A 708 0.12 22.02 -15.48
C ALA A 708 -1.39 21.95 -15.27
N VAL A 709 -1.88 22.18 -14.04
CA VAL A 709 -3.32 22.24 -13.73
C VAL A 709 -4.00 23.37 -14.51
N SER A 710 -3.43 24.58 -14.46
CA SER A 710 -3.96 25.73 -15.20
C SER A 710 -3.89 25.52 -16.72
N GLY A 711 -2.78 24.98 -17.21
CA GLY A 711 -2.57 24.66 -18.64
C GLY A 711 -3.48 23.56 -19.17
N ALA A 712 -3.99 22.67 -18.30
CA ALA A 712 -4.99 21.67 -18.64
C ALA A 712 -6.42 22.23 -18.72
N GLY A 713 -6.61 23.53 -18.47
CA GLY A 713 -7.91 24.19 -18.56
C GLY A 713 -8.66 24.25 -17.23
N TYR A 714 -8.01 24.03 -16.09
CA TYR A 714 -8.65 24.17 -14.78
C TYR A 714 -8.45 25.55 -14.16
N VAL A 715 -9.42 25.97 -13.35
CA VAL A 715 -9.32 27.04 -12.36
C VAL A 715 -9.31 26.40 -10.98
N ILE A 716 -8.43 26.87 -10.09
CA ILE A 716 -8.39 26.42 -8.70
C ILE A 716 -9.34 27.30 -7.88
N ASP A 717 -10.45 26.71 -7.44
CA ASP A 717 -11.53 27.38 -6.70
C ASP A 717 -11.31 27.31 -5.18
N GLY A 718 -10.58 26.30 -4.70
CA GLY A 718 -10.32 26.11 -3.27
C GLY A 718 -9.07 25.27 -2.98
N THR A 719 -8.52 25.43 -1.77
CA THR A 719 -7.41 24.64 -1.27
C THR A 719 -7.61 24.29 0.20
N TRP A 720 -7.49 23.01 0.55
CA TRP A 720 -7.74 22.53 1.91
C TRP A 720 -6.53 21.78 2.48
N PRO A 721 -5.90 22.25 3.57
CA PRO A 721 -4.80 21.54 4.20
C PRO A 721 -5.33 20.37 5.04
N VAL A 722 -5.02 19.16 4.56
CA VAL A 722 -5.31 17.91 5.24
C VAL A 722 -4.02 17.37 5.86
N ARG A 723 -4.00 17.25 7.19
CA ARG A 723 -2.89 16.67 7.93
C ARG A 723 -2.89 15.17 7.74
N THR A 724 -1.94 14.70 6.95
CA THR A 724 -1.77 13.28 6.67
C THR A 724 -0.73 12.63 7.57
N GLU A 725 0.01 13.35 8.44
CA GLU A 725 1.09 12.81 9.29
C GLU A 725 0.83 12.75 10.80
N ARG A 726 1.59 11.86 11.49
CA ARG A 726 1.50 11.59 12.93
C ARG A 726 2.30 12.64 13.70
N SER A 727 1.73 13.25 14.73
CA SER A 727 2.42 14.17 15.65
C SER A 727 3.51 13.52 16.54
N ALA A 728 3.83 12.24 16.32
CA ALA A 728 4.79 11.50 17.13
C ALA A 728 6.19 11.62 16.52
N ARG A 729 6.94 12.58 17.06
CA ARG A 729 8.39 12.71 16.89
C ARG A 729 9.09 11.41 17.27
N THR A 730 10.00 10.96 16.42
CA THR A 730 11.21 10.27 16.88
C THR A 730 12.18 11.36 17.32
N VAL A 731 12.28 11.61 18.62
CA VAL A 731 13.24 12.55 19.20
C VAL A 731 14.64 11.93 19.12
N SER A 732 15.22 11.96 17.92
CA SER A 732 16.67 11.91 17.68
C SER A 732 16.92 12.10 16.18
N LEU A 733 17.75 13.10 15.87
CA LEU A 733 18.15 13.59 14.54
C LEU A 733 17.11 14.45 13.79
N GLY A 734 16.97 15.70 14.24
CA GLY A 734 17.09 16.93 13.43
C GLY A 734 16.18 17.21 12.23
N ALA A 735 15.33 16.29 11.76
CA ALA A 735 14.48 16.51 10.60
C ALA A 735 13.08 16.98 11.04
N ASN A 736 12.91 18.29 11.14
CA ASN A 736 11.57 18.91 11.13
C ASN A 736 11.05 18.91 9.69
N ALA A 737 10.03 18.10 9.42
CA ALA A 737 9.09 18.37 8.32
C ALA A 737 7.75 17.75 8.69
N LEU A 738 6.76 18.58 9.01
CA LEU A 738 5.36 18.15 8.90
C LEU A 738 5.08 18.09 7.39
N ALA A 739 4.92 16.90 6.81
CA ALA A 739 4.31 16.81 5.49
C ALA A 739 2.80 16.98 5.67
N SER A 740 2.28 18.13 5.25
CA SER A 740 0.83 18.34 5.09
C SER A 740 0.48 18.09 3.63
N SER A 741 -0.67 17.46 3.39
CA SER A 741 -1.25 17.38 2.05
C SER A 741 -2.25 18.52 1.87
N ILE A 742 -2.36 19.05 0.67
CA ILE A 742 -3.36 20.03 0.27
C ILE A 742 -4.29 19.33 -0.71
N VAL A 743 -5.59 19.48 -0.53
CA VAL A 743 -6.59 19.11 -1.54
C VAL A 743 -6.86 20.35 -2.38
N LEU A 744 -6.52 20.30 -3.66
CA LEU A 744 -6.91 21.31 -4.64
C LEU A 744 -8.33 21.02 -5.12
N VAL A 745 -9.17 22.04 -5.14
CA VAL A 745 -10.53 22.00 -5.70
C VAL A 745 -10.49 22.75 -7.03
N CYS A 746 -10.70 22.02 -8.12
CA CYS A 746 -10.50 22.50 -9.47
C CYS A 746 -11.82 22.47 -10.26
N ARG A 747 -12.14 23.54 -10.97
CA ARG A 747 -13.26 23.62 -11.91
C ARG A 747 -12.74 23.78 -13.33
N LYS A 748 -13.49 23.31 -14.32
CA LYS A 748 -13.15 23.62 -15.73
C LYS A 748 -13.27 25.12 -15.94
N ARG A 749 -12.27 25.70 -16.60
CA ARG A 749 -12.26 27.12 -16.96
C ARG A 749 -13.31 27.34 -18.05
N PRO A 750 -14.22 28.31 -17.91
CA PRO A 750 -15.13 28.66 -18.99
C PRO A 750 -14.37 29.10 -20.24
N ASP A 751 -14.87 28.74 -21.42
CA ASP A 751 -14.25 29.11 -22.70
C ASP A 751 -14.31 30.63 -22.96
N ASP A 752 -15.25 31.32 -22.30
CA ASP A 752 -15.47 32.77 -22.36
C ASP A 752 -14.79 33.54 -21.21
N ALA A 753 -13.92 32.88 -20.43
CA ALA A 753 -13.21 33.53 -19.33
C ALA A 753 -12.34 34.70 -19.80
N SER A 754 -12.58 35.90 -19.25
CA SER A 754 -11.88 37.12 -19.64
C SER A 754 -10.43 37.14 -19.14
N ALA A 755 -9.53 37.68 -19.96
CA ALA A 755 -8.17 37.97 -19.55
C ALA A 755 -8.12 39.29 -18.77
N ILE A 756 -7.43 39.30 -17.63
CA ILE A 756 -7.19 40.50 -16.83
C ILE A 756 -5.71 40.89 -16.88
N THR A 757 -5.41 42.17 -16.66
CA THR A 757 -4.00 42.60 -16.57
C THR A 757 -3.39 42.18 -15.23
N ARG A 758 -2.05 42.10 -15.16
CA ARG A 758 -1.34 41.87 -13.89
C ARG A 758 -1.70 42.92 -12.83
N ARG A 759 -1.93 44.17 -13.25
CA ARG A 759 -2.32 45.26 -12.35
C ARG A 759 -3.67 44.98 -11.71
N ASP A 760 -4.65 44.58 -12.51
CA ASP A 760 -6.00 44.26 -12.03
C ASP A 760 -5.97 43.03 -11.11
N PHE A 761 -5.19 42.00 -11.46
CA PHE A 761 -4.98 40.85 -10.59
C PHE A 761 -4.45 41.25 -9.21
N VAL A 762 -3.40 42.08 -9.15
CA VAL A 762 -2.82 42.54 -7.86
C VAL A 762 -3.82 43.39 -7.07
N ALA A 763 -4.61 44.22 -7.76
CA ALA A 763 -5.66 45.02 -7.13
C ALA A 763 -6.76 44.12 -6.51
N SER A 764 -7.28 43.16 -7.29
CA SER A 764 -8.26 42.18 -6.81
C SER A 764 -7.71 41.32 -5.68
N LEU A 765 -6.44 40.89 -5.76
CA LEU A 765 -5.80 40.13 -4.69
C LEU A 765 -5.76 40.94 -3.40
N ARG A 766 -5.31 42.20 -3.43
CA ARG A 766 -5.26 43.06 -2.24
C ARG A 766 -6.65 43.32 -1.64
N ALA A 767 -7.67 43.47 -2.48
CA ALA A 767 -9.03 43.69 -2.03
C ALA A 767 -9.64 42.46 -1.34
N ASN A 768 -9.40 41.25 -1.87
CA ASN A 768 -10.07 40.03 -1.41
C ASN A 768 -9.26 39.23 -0.38
N LEU A 769 -7.93 39.39 -0.35
CA LEU A 769 -7.04 38.58 0.50
C LEU A 769 -7.34 38.69 2.01
N PRO A 770 -7.65 39.88 2.59
CA PRO A 770 -7.94 39.97 4.03
C PRO A 770 -9.13 39.10 4.46
N ASP A 771 -10.23 39.16 3.72
CA ASP A 771 -11.44 38.37 4.02
C ASP A 771 -11.21 36.88 3.77
N ALA A 772 -10.51 36.53 2.71
CA ALA A 772 -10.13 35.14 2.44
C ALA A 772 -9.26 34.57 3.58
N LEU A 773 -8.29 35.33 4.09
CA LEU A 773 -7.46 34.93 5.23
C LEU A 773 -8.28 34.75 6.51
N LYS A 774 -9.25 35.64 6.77
CA LYS A 774 -10.16 35.50 7.91
C LYS A 774 -10.97 34.20 7.83
N LYS A 775 -11.58 33.92 6.67
CA LYS A 775 -12.36 32.69 6.43
C LYS A 775 -11.50 31.41 6.55
N ILE A 776 -10.27 31.44 6.06
CA ILE A 776 -9.30 30.34 6.20
C ILE A 776 -8.96 30.08 7.67
N ARG A 777 -8.75 31.13 8.48
CA ARG A 777 -8.51 31.02 9.92
C ARG A 777 -9.71 30.46 10.68
N GLU A 778 -10.91 30.94 10.35
CA GLU A 778 -12.16 30.42 10.91
C GLU A 778 -12.39 28.95 10.55
N GLY A 779 -11.95 28.51 9.37
CA GLY A 779 -11.92 27.11 8.95
C GLY A 779 -10.86 26.23 9.64
N GLY A 780 -10.10 26.78 10.59
CA GLY A 780 -9.11 26.05 11.39
C GLY A 780 -7.72 25.93 10.74
N VAL A 781 -7.42 26.79 9.76
CA VAL A 781 -6.10 26.89 9.12
C VAL A 781 -5.39 28.16 9.60
N GLY A 782 -4.47 28.02 10.56
CA GLY A 782 -3.73 29.12 11.16
C GLY A 782 -3.04 28.72 12.44
#